data_AF-A0A693B158-F1
#
_entry.id   AF-A0A693B158-F1
#
_cell.length_a   1.000
_cell.length_b   1.000
_cell.length_c   1.000
_cell.angle_alpha   90.00
_cell.angle_beta   90.00
_cell.angle_gamma   90.00
#
_symmetry.space_group_name_H-M   'P 1'
#
loop_
_entity.id
_entity.type
_entity.pdbx_description
1 polymer ?
#
loop_
_entity_poly.entity_id
_entity_poly.type
_entity_poly.pdbx_seq_one_letter_code
_entity_poly.pdbx_strand_id
1 'polypeptide(L)'
;MDLVSSFLSKKNINNEEDIKFENYIKGEAKLNSEKQYIIESSCCFDGNKDNFKRHYDENKILEIHLNNMLFEQDLVFDNVKKLSLIINDNVKFNKLFINNCNELYLQFNGRVEVIDKISINDCKFKQISINNHIDGNIEFQKCEFNDFNLYGFSNATIKGTFTFDFCEIKEKVNFMNFEFENKVSFKMSKFKDNVYFNNSHFKDYVDFHECEFEKIACFYGVKFYKTPNFSACYFKEPKAVNLINVDIDKLDFKSVEKYIEDNYQDESYKNAIKNNEKIQKDEKELYRIENEHKLRYAKNLKDSFRVIKDVLINQNNTLEAQEWHKLELYAKEKELEIQLSKNKNDNLKKESKNQVYNPKDYEKFNYSKIIPLIIFLLKIIGHLSVNILIFVELVLVAPFFTIMFYCVYVVFFIYKILTFILKSFYPLDINKFIIFWRIKFNKIKRKLIVSGRKMLDFTLWSDCVLLQVYRNTSNHHTNFLKILNFTILMISLYAFMGFVFSKTINFILSFNSVSIIIASYIILLVFALMLVNVKKQLYQYGVILIFMLCGAFTISMILFLSSEYISIFCFLIYFLGVLIFYLFFICKIKLFIFLVRFFAYMIFIATIITKPQFINPFTGVFSSDKLYESQFEKSLNDLNASAIVNLASILQNDFNLHLKDQNISFTELNSAKALIIANKENLLKLNDANLNITKEVLGEKYTELLKIINQDKITENTIKSTSVLYSIILLLCIFSLQKTARKNSIVPS
;
A
#
# COMPACT_ATOMS: atom_id res chain seq x y z
N MET A 1 50.91 29.05 20.67
CA MET A 1 52.21 28.61 20.12
C MET A 1 52.01 27.15 19.73
N ASP A 2 52.43 26.72 18.54
CA ASP A 2 52.27 25.31 18.14
C ASP A 2 53.21 24.43 18.98
N LEU A 3 52.63 23.64 19.90
CA LEU A 3 53.38 22.78 20.82
C LEU A 3 54.28 21.80 20.08
N VAL A 4 53.86 21.36 18.89
CA VAL A 4 54.63 20.41 18.08
C VAL A 4 55.88 21.08 17.52
N SER A 5 55.78 22.32 17.02
CA SER A 5 56.94 23.06 16.54
C SER A 5 57.99 23.32 17.64
N SER A 6 57.56 23.62 18.87
CA SER A 6 58.45 23.76 20.03
C SER A 6 59.04 22.43 20.51
N PHE A 7 58.27 21.35 20.43
CA PHE A 7 58.76 19.99 20.71
C PHE A 7 59.87 19.58 19.74
N LEU A 8 59.64 19.76 18.43
CA LEU A 8 60.59 19.37 17.39
C LEU A 8 61.90 20.15 17.50
N SER A 9 61.86 21.43 17.86
CA SER A 9 63.07 22.25 18.04
C SER A 9 63.88 21.84 19.29
N LYS A 10 63.22 21.49 20.41
CA LYS A 10 63.89 20.97 21.61
C LYS A 10 64.52 19.59 21.38
N LYS A 11 63.89 18.73 20.57
CA LYS A 11 64.43 17.40 20.23
C LYS A 11 65.79 17.47 19.50
N ASN A 12 66.11 18.61 18.87
CA ASN A 12 67.35 18.81 18.14
C ASN A 12 68.51 19.38 19.00
N ILE A 13 68.27 19.72 20.28
CA ILE A 13 69.27 20.36 21.14
C ILE A 13 69.81 19.35 22.17
N ASN A 14 71.00 18.81 21.87
CA ASN A 14 71.96 18.14 22.77
C ASN A 14 71.48 16.94 23.64
N ASN A 15 71.88 15.74 23.18
CA ASN A 15 72.19 14.50 23.92
C ASN A 15 71.14 13.78 24.83
N GLU A 16 70.92 12.51 24.47
CA GLU A 16 70.78 11.29 25.30
C GLU A 16 69.50 10.95 26.07
N GLU A 17 68.43 11.74 26.05
CA GLU A 17 67.09 11.22 26.37
C GLU A 17 66.09 11.57 25.27
N ASP A 18 65.57 10.55 24.58
CA ASP A 18 64.44 10.69 23.64
C ASP A 18 63.21 11.20 24.44
N ILE A 19 63.08 12.51 24.61
CA ILE A 19 61.91 13.11 25.26
C ILE A 19 60.69 12.70 24.43
N LYS A 20 59.87 11.80 24.99
CA LYS A 20 58.60 11.40 24.37
C LYS A 20 57.65 12.59 24.35
N PHE A 21 56.86 12.71 23.28
CA PHE A 21 55.91 13.82 23.12
C PHE A 21 54.96 13.94 24.32
N GLU A 22 54.46 12.81 24.85
CA GLU A 22 53.59 12.81 26.03
C GLU A 22 54.24 13.41 27.29
N ASN A 23 55.55 13.23 27.46
CA ASN A 23 56.28 13.79 28.61
C ASN A 23 56.53 15.28 28.40
N TYR A 24 56.81 15.68 27.16
CA TYR A 24 56.95 17.09 26.79
C TYR A 24 55.65 17.88 27.06
N ILE A 25 54.52 17.40 26.55
CA ILE A 25 53.24 18.11 26.73
C ILE A 25 52.77 18.13 28.19
N LYS A 26 53.07 17.09 28.99
CA LYS A 26 52.79 17.10 30.43
C LYS A 26 53.56 18.20 31.18
N GLY A 27 54.78 18.50 30.75
CA GLY A 27 55.59 19.57 31.33
C GLY A 27 55.08 20.98 31.01
N GLU A 28 54.39 21.14 29.88
CA GLU A 28 53.81 22.42 29.43
C GLU A 28 52.32 22.57 29.81
N ALA A 29 51.69 21.52 30.35
CA ALA A 29 50.26 21.46 30.69
C ALA A 29 49.95 21.97 32.11
N LYS A 30 48.73 22.49 32.30
CA LYS A 30 48.19 22.83 33.63
C LYS A 30 47.49 21.62 34.23
N LEU A 31 47.58 21.39 35.55
CA LEU A 31 46.74 20.38 36.21
C LEU A 31 45.38 20.96 36.62
N ASN A 32 44.30 20.24 36.32
CA ASN A 32 42.96 20.57 36.83
C ASN A 32 42.69 19.96 38.22
N SER A 33 41.52 20.27 38.79
CA SER A 33 41.08 19.74 40.10
C SER A 33 40.94 18.20 40.14
N GLU A 34 40.80 17.56 38.99
CA GLU A 34 40.70 16.10 38.82
C GLU A 34 42.04 15.44 38.49
N LYS A 35 43.15 16.20 38.56
CA LYS A 35 44.52 15.76 38.21
C LYS A 35 44.71 15.36 36.73
N GLN A 36 43.90 15.90 35.83
CA GLN A 36 44.14 15.82 34.38
C GLN A 36 45.06 16.96 33.91
N TYR A 37 45.89 16.65 32.91
CA TYR A 37 46.75 17.60 32.22
C TYR A 37 45.94 18.36 31.15
N ILE A 38 45.67 19.64 31.37
CA ILE A 38 45.02 20.54 30.42
C ILE A 38 46.04 21.07 29.40
N ILE A 39 45.75 20.83 28.14
CA ILE A 39 46.54 21.21 26.99
C ILE A 39 45.75 22.27 26.21
N GLU A 40 46.07 23.54 26.49
CA GLU A 40 45.37 24.72 25.94
C GLU A 40 45.84 25.09 24.52
N SER A 41 47.00 24.60 24.09
CA SER A 41 47.59 24.90 22.78
C SER A 41 47.29 23.80 21.76
N SER A 42 47.23 24.18 20.48
CA SER A 42 47.02 23.21 19.39
C SER A 42 48.25 22.31 19.19
N CYS A 43 47.97 21.06 18.84
CA CYS A 43 48.98 20.05 18.56
C CYS A 43 48.81 19.56 17.12
N CYS A 44 49.62 20.07 16.19
CA CYS A 44 49.50 19.78 14.76
C CYS A 44 50.79 19.12 14.23
N PHE A 45 50.72 17.82 14.01
CA PHE A 45 51.75 17.02 13.35
C PHE A 45 51.45 16.97 11.86
N ASP A 46 52.15 17.78 11.07
CA ASP A 46 51.97 17.84 9.62
C ASP A 46 53.25 17.37 8.90
N GLY A 47 53.16 16.16 8.32
CA GLY A 47 54.23 15.52 7.59
C GLY A 47 54.69 16.27 6.33
N ASN A 48 53.89 17.21 5.83
CA ASN A 48 54.27 18.02 4.67
C ASN A 48 55.15 19.22 5.05
N LYS A 49 55.10 19.68 6.30
CA LYS A 49 55.89 20.83 6.76
C LYS A 49 57.38 20.49 6.80
N ASP A 50 58.19 21.39 6.26
CA ASP A 50 59.65 21.26 6.26
C ASP A 50 60.22 21.08 7.67
N ASN A 51 59.63 21.74 8.67
CA ASN A 51 60.06 21.59 10.06
C ASN A 51 59.88 20.14 10.56
N PHE A 52 58.75 19.50 10.23
CA PHE A 52 58.52 18.11 10.60
C PHE A 52 59.46 17.16 9.87
N LYS A 53 59.61 17.33 8.54
CA LYS A 53 60.51 16.52 7.70
C LYS A 53 61.97 16.57 8.14
N ARG A 54 62.43 17.72 8.64
CA ARG A 54 63.81 17.88 9.13
C ARG A 54 64.07 17.14 10.45
N HIS A 55 63.05 16.98 11.29
CA HIS A 55 63.21 16.49 12.66
C HIS A 55 62.65 15.08 12.88
N TYR A 56 61.95 14.53 11.89
CA TYR A 56 61.29 13.23 11.98
C TYR A 56 61.68 12.31 10.83
N ASP A 57 62.26 11.16 11.15
CA ASP A 57 62.57 10.10 10.18
C ASP A 57 61.29 9.36 9.81
N GLU A 58 60.86 9.54 8.56
CA GLU A 58 59.70 8.91 7.95
C GLU A 58 59.69 7.37 8.02
N ASN A 59 60.84 6.73 8.24
CA ASN A 59 60.91 5.28 8.40
C ASN A 59 60.61 4.80 9.82
N LYS A 60 60.74 5.68 10.83
CA LYS A 60 60.43 5.38 12.24
C LYS A 60 58.94 5.58 12.52
N ILE A 61 58.43 4.88 13.52
CA ILE A 61 57.04 5.00 13.99
C ILE A 61 56.95 6.12 15.03
N LEU A 62 55.98 7.04 14.84
CA LEU A 62 55.74 8.12 15.79
C LEU A 62 54.85 7.52 16.88
N GLU A 63 55.44 7.21 18.03
CA GLU A 63 54.71 6.59 19.12
C GLU A 63 54.27 7.65 20.15
N ILE A 64 52.96 7.69 20.44
CA ILE A 64 52.36 8.66 21.36
C ILE A 64 51.39 7.93 22.29
N HIS A 65 51.59 8.12 23.60
CA HIS A 65 50.76 7.56 24.66
C HIS A 65 50.04 8.67 25.41
N LEU A 66 48.71 8.70 25.29
CA LEU A 66 47.86 9.69 25.93
C LEU A 66 47.19 9.08 27.16
N ASN A 67 47.28 9.76 28.31
CA ASN A 67 46.69 9.29 29.57
C ASN A 67 46.44 10.48 30.50
N ASN A 68 45.23 10.58 31.08
CA ASN A 68 44.79 11.68 31.94
C ASN A 68 45.00 13.07 31.32
N MET A 69 44.64 13.25 30.04
CA MET A 69 44.87 14.49 29.29
C MET A 69 43.57 15.11 28.78
N LEU A 70 43.46 16.44 28.87
CA LEU A 70 42.37 17.25 28.32
C LEU A 70 42.93 18.15 27.22
N PHE A 71 42.55 17.91 25.97
CA PHE A 71 42.88 18.76 24.83
C PHE A 71 41.75 19.76 24.58
N GLU A 72 41.97 21.04 24.91
CA GLU A 72 41.00 22.12 24.63
C GLU A 72 40.99 22.52 23.15
N GLN A 73 42.11 22.32 22.46
CA GLN A 73 42.28 22.53 21.03
C GLN A 73 42.38 21.20 20.29
N ASP A 74 42.38 21.26 18.96
CA ASP A 74 42.41 20.07 18.10
C ASP A 74 43.79 19.39 18.14
N LEU A 75 43.77 18.05 18.20
CA LEU A 75 44.93 17.19 17.99
C LEU A 75 44.89 16.68 16.54
N VAL A 76 45.88 17.07 15.74
CA VAL A 76 45.90 16.82 14.30
C VAL A 76 47.16 16.06 13.90
N PHE A 77 46.99 14.98 13.16
CA PHE A 77 48.03 14.23 12.47
C PHE A 77 47.69 14.21 10.98
N ASP A 78 48.46 14.91 10.16
CA ASP A 78 48.24 15.00 8.72
C ASP A 78 49.50 14.55 7.97
N ASN A 79 49.35 13.59 7.05
CA ASN A 79 50.44 13.02 6.24
C ASN A 79 51.61 12.44 7.08
N VAL A 80 51.34 12.00 8.31
CA VAL A 80 52.32 11.26 9.13
C VAL A 80 52.38 9.82 8.62
N LYS A 81 53.51 9.42 8.01
CA LYS A 81 53.61 8.10 7.35
C LYS A 81 53.36 6.91 8.28
N LYS A 82 53.94 6.92 9.49
CA LYS A 82 53.82 5.84 10.48
C LYS A 82 53.51 6.39 11.86
N LEU A 83 52.36 6.01 12.43
CA LEU A 83 51.85 6.51 13.70
C LEU A 83 51.37 5.36 14.58
N SER A 84 51.79 5.37 15.84
CA SER A 84 51.23 4.53 16.90
C SER A 84 50.64 5.43 17.98
N LEU A 85 49.32 5.43 18.10
CA LEU A 85 48.59 6.24 19.05
C LEU A 85 47.86 5.34 20.06
N ILE A 86 48.29 5.40 21.31
CA ILE A 86 47.70 4.64 22.41
C ILE A 86 46.99 5.61 23.34
N ILE A 87 45.67 5.45 23.47
CA ILE A 87 44.79 6.31 24.25
C ILE A 87 44.28 5.50 25.44
N ASN A 88 44.76 5.87 26.62
CA ASN A 88 44.40 5.25 27.90
C ASN A 88 43.28 6.05 28.59
N ASP A 89 43.14 5.91 29.90
CA ASP A 89 42.01 6.47 30.65
C ASP A 89 42.03 7.99 30.77
N ASN A 90 40.82 8.55 30.91
CA ASN A 90 40.54 9.96 31.18
C ASN A 90 41.19 10.90 30.16
N VAL A 91 41.19 10.50 28.89
CA VAL A 91 41.59 11.37 27.79
C VAL A 91 40.35 12.03 27.20
N LYS A 92 40.39 13.35 27.06
CA LYS A 92 39.32 14.16 26.46
C LYS A 92 39.85 14.97 25.30
N PHE A 93 39.18 14.87 24.15
CA PHE A 93 39.49 15.62 22.95
C PHE A 93 38.40 16.63 22.62
N ASN A 94 38.79 17.83 22.19
CA ASN A 94 37.90 18.65 21.37
C ASN A 94 37.65 17.95 20.03
N LYS A 95 38.72 17.80 19.23
CA LYS A 95 38.76 17.00 17.99
C LYS A 95 40.07 16.24 17.88
N LEU A 96 40.01 15.05 17.30
CA LEU A 96 41.19 14.28 16.88
C LEU A 96 41.08 14.02 15.37
N PHE A 97 42.04 14.54 14.60
CA PHE A 97 42.14 14.30 13.16
C PHE A 97 43.36 13.46 12.83
N ILE A 98 43.18 12.39 12.07
CA ILE A 98 44.27 11.61 11.49
C ILE A 98 44.00 11.43 9.99
N ASN A 99 44.81 12.06 9.15
CA ASN A 99 44.64 12.02 7.70
C ASN A 99 45.90 11.45 7.03
N ASN A 100 45.70 10.64 6.00
CA ASN A 100 46.75 10.18 5.08
C ASN A 100 47.92 9.44 5.76
N CYS A 101 47.63 8.56 6.73
CA CYS A 101 48.63 7.74 7.41
C CYS A 101 48.80 6.37 6.71
N ASN A 102 50.04 5.95 6.41
CA ASN A 102 50.31 4.70 5.68
C ASN A 102 50.44 3.46 6.60
N GLU A 103 50.83 3.67 7.86
CA GLU A 103 50.90 2.61 8.87
C GLU A 103 50.41 3.17 10.21
N LEU A 104 49.14 2.91 10.52
CA LEU A 104 48.48 3.37 11.73
C LEU A 104 48.24 2.20 12.71
N TYR A 105 48.70 2.38 13.94
CA TYR A 105 48.35 1.57 15.10
C TYR A 105 47.53 2.45 16.05
N LEU A 106 46.29 2.07 16.35
CA LEU A 106 45.40 2.88 17.19
C LEU A 106 44.76 2.02 18.29
N GLN A 107 44.99 2.37 19.54
CA GLN A 107 44.42 1.64 20.67
C GLN A 107 43.64 2.57 21.59
N PHE A 108 42.38 2.24 21.85
CA PHE A 108 41.54 2.85 22.87
C PHE A 108 41.38 1.86 24.02
N ASN A 109 42.24 2.01 25.04
CA ASN A 109 42.27 1.11 26.20
C ASN A 109 41.44 1.64 27.37
N GLY A 110 41.30 2.96 27.48
CA GLY A 110 40.57 3.62 28.55
C GLY A 110 39.32 4.36 28.10
N ARG A 111 38.59 4.94 29.06
CA ARG A 111 37.43 5.80 28.75
C ARG A 111 37.89 7.09 28.06
N VAL A 112 37.31 7.38 26.91
CA VAL A 112 37.62 8.57 26.11
C VAL A 112 36.37 9.42 25.94
N GLU A 113 36.49 10.73 26.19
CA GLU A 113 35.44 11.71 25.90
C GLU A 113 35.83 12.56 24.69
N VAL A 114 34.90 12.78 23.78
CA VAL A 114 35.12 13.52 22.55
C VAL A 114 34.01 14.54 22.40
N ILE A 115 34.37 15.82 22.44
CA ILE A 115 33.40 16.92 22.41
C ILE A 115 32.75 17.06 21.04
N ASP A 116 33.55 17.07 19.96
CA ASP A 116 33.04 17.15 18.58
C ASP A 116 33.17 15.79 17.87
N LYS A 117 34.39 15.41 17.44
CA LYS A 117 34.62 14.10 16.80
C LYS A 117 36.09 13.66 16.73
N ILE A 118 36.26 12.34 16.64
CA ILE A 118 37.46 11.68 16.12
C ILE A 118 37.21 11.41 14.63
N SER A 119 38.04 11.93 13.74
CA SER A 119 37.90 11.73 12.29
C SER A 119 39.21 11.23 11.70
N ILE A 120 39.14 10.06 11.08
CA ILE A 120 40.28 9.35 10.52
C ILE A 120 39.98 9.07 9.05
N ASN A 121 40.76 9.68 8.16
CA ASN A 121 40.48 9.68 6.73
C ASN A 121 41.67 9.20 5.92
N ASP A 122 41.41 8.38 4.90
CA ASP A 122 42.42 7.92 3.93
C ASP A 122 43.67 7.28 4.63
N CYS A 123 43.45 6.54 5.72
CA CYS A 123 44.49 5.91 6.54
C CYS A 123 44.55 4.38 6.35
N LYS A 124 45.73 3.81 6.57
CA LYS A 124 45.98 2.36 6.49
C LYS A 124 46.35 1.81 7.86
N PHE A 125 45.43 1.07 8.47
CA PHE A 125 45.59 0.47 9.77
C PHE A 125 46.35 -0.84 9.69
N LYS A 126 47.41 -0.93 10.49
CA LYS A 126 48.08 -2.19 10.83
C LYS A 126 47.40 -2.88 12.00
N GLN A 127 46.90 -2.12 12.96
CA GLN A 127 46.15 -2.62 14.11
C GLN A 127 45.19 -1.54 14.62
N ILE A 128 43.99 -1.96 15.02
CA ILE A 128 43.07 -1.12 15.79
C ILE A 128 42.41 -1.94 16.90
N SER A 129 42.36 -1.37 18.11
CA SER A 129 41.64 -1.97 19.24
C SER A 129 40.78 -0.93 19.96
N ILE A 130 39.47 -1.12 19.97
CA ILE A 130 38.52 -0.34 20.78
C ILE A 130 38.05 -1.24 21.92
N ASN A 131 38.65 -1.05 23.10
CA ASN A 131 38.49 -1.95 24.24
C ASN A 131 37.58 -1.40 25.35
N ASN A 132 37.14 -0.14 25.24
CA ASN A 132 36.46 0.56 26.31
C ASN A 132 35.44 1.57 25.76
N HIS A 133 34.85 2.35 26.66
CA HIS A 133 33.80 3.33 26.40
C HIS A 133 34.33 4.59 25.70
N ILE A 134 33.72 4.96 24.57
CA ILE A 134 33.97 6.23 23.87
C ILE A 134 32.70 7.08 23.91
N ASP A 135 32.81 8.23 24.58
CA ASP A 135 31.76 9.24 24.69
C ASP A 135 31.94 10.33 23.63
N GLY A 136 31.51 10.05 22.41
CA GLY A 136 31.44 11.03 21.32
C GLY A 136 31.54 10.39 19.94
N ASN A 137 31.57 11.22 18.91
CA ASN A 137 31.47 10.75 17.52
C ASN A 137 32.82 10.23 17.01
N ILE A 138 32.80 9.10 16.29
CA ILE A 138 33.98 8.55 15.63
C ILE A 138 33.68 8.25 14.15
N GLU A 139 34.59 8.68 13.28
CA GLU A 139 34.45 8.57 11.83
C GLU A 139 35.71 7.97 11.23
N PHE A 140 35.57 6.85 10.55
CA PHE A 140 36.54 6.26 9.64
C PHE A 140 35.99 6.41 8.21
N GLN A 141 36.74 7.10 7.35
CA GLN A 141 36.36 7.25 5.94
C GLN A 141 37.51 6.82 5.04
N LYS A 142 37.22 5.99 4.03
CA LYS A 142 38.19 5.55 3.02
C LYS A 142 39.45 4.91 3.62
N CYS A 143 39.31 4.24 4.76
CA CYS A 143 40.43 3.61 5.45
C CYS A 143 40.59 2.15 4.99
N GLU A 144 41.84 1.69 4.93
CA GLU A 144 42.16 0.27 4.76
C GLU A 144 42.56 -0.32 6.11
N PHE A 145 42.03 -1.49 6.47
CA PHE A 145 42.39 -2.20 7.68
C PHE A 145 42.98 -3.56 7.32
N ASN A 146 44.07 -3.93 7.99
CA ASN A 146 44.46 -5.33 8.06
C ASN A 146 43.41 -6.11 8.85
N ASP A 147 43.21 -5.75 10.12
CA ASP A 147 42.19 -6.31 11.00
C ASP A 147 41.49 -5.22 11.81
N PHE A 148 40.42 -5.61 12.52
CA PHE A 148 39.72 -4.72 13.46
C PHE A 148 39.33 -5.48 14.72
N ASN A 149 39.88 -5.06 15.88
CA ASN A 149 39.64 -5.65 17.20
C ASN A 149 39.94 -7.17 17.28
N LEU A 150 41.04 -7.61 16.66
CA LEU A 150 41.47 -9.01 16.75
C LEU A 150 41.92 -9.42 18.16
N TYR A 151 42.54 -8.48 18.90
CA TYR A 151 43.12 -8.70 20.22
C TYR A 151 42.39 -7.84 21.26
N GLY A 152 41.29 -8.37 21.80
CA GLY A 152 40.46 -7.69 22.80
C GLY A 152 39.03 -8.21 22.78
N PHE A 153 38.57 -8.83 23.87
CA PHE A 153 37.14 -9.16 24.05
C PHE A 153 36.45 -7.94 24.65
N SER A 154 36.05 -7.00 23.80
CA SER A 154 35.59 -5.69 24.25
C SER A 154 34.08 -5.56 24.24
N ASN A 155 33.50 -5.47 25.44
CA ASN A 155 32.19 -4.87 25.62
C ASN A 155 32.32 -3.35 25.48
N ALA A 156 32.64 -2.87 24.28
CA ALA A 156 32.82 -1.46 24.01
C ALA A 156 31.47 -0.77 23.82
N THR A 157 31.33 0.42 24.39
CA THR A 157 30.15 1.26 24.23
C THR A 157 30.54 2.54 23.50
N ILE A 158 29.83 2.86 22.43
CA ILE A 158 29.99 4.09 21.66
C ILE A 158 28.71 4.92 21.82
N LYS A 159 28.83 6.07 22.50
CA LYS A 159 27.69 6.97 22.77
C LYS A 159 27.36 7.90 21.62
N GLY A 160 28.36 8.34 20.86
CA GLY A 160 28.18 9.18 19.69
C GLY A 160 27.87 8.37 18.42
N THR A 161 27.83 9.06 17.28
CA THR A 161 27.69 8.40 15.98
C THR A 161 28.96 7.65 15.62
N PHE A 162 28.81 6.44 15.06
CA PHE A 162 29.91 5.62 14.57
C PHE A 162 29.82 5.52 13.04
N THR A 163 30.79 6.08 12.34
CA THR A 163 30.86 6.03 10.87
C THR A 163 32.08 5.21 10.46
N PHE A 164 31.87 4.23 9.59
CA PHE A 164 32.87 3.33 9.05
C PHE A 164 32.58 3.13 7.56
N ASP A 165 32.66 4.23 6.81
CA ASP A 165 32.18 4.31 5.43
C ASP A 165 33.34 4.21 4.43
N PHE A 166 33.10 3.59 3.28
CA PHE A 166 34.08 3.40 2.20
C PHE A 166 35.35 2.67 2.63
N CYS A 167 35.28 1.86 3.69
CA CYS A 167 36.44 1.20 4.27
C CYS A 167 36.64 -0.20 3.69
N GLU A 168 37.89 -0.64 3.56
CA GLU A 168 38.22 -2.00 3.12
C GLU A 168 38.98 -2.73 4.23
N ILE A 169 38.54 -3.94 4.59
CA ILE A 169 39.21 -4.78 5.59
C ILE A 169 39.64 -6.10 4.99
N LYS A 170 40.92 -6.44 5.16
CA LYS A 170 41.57 -7.61 4.54
C LYS A 170 41.37 -8.89 5.34
N GLU A 171 41.45 -8.79 6.67
CA GLU A 171 41.35 -9.92 7.60
C GLU A 171 40.10 -9.79 8.49
N LYS A 172 40.10 -10.48 9.64
CA LYS A 172 38.91 -10.61 10.50
C LYS A 172 38.53 -9.30 11.16
N VAL A 173 37.22 -9.11 11.32
CA VAL A 173 36.62 -7.94 12.00
C VAL A 173 35.74 -8.37 13.15
N ASN A 174 35.91 -7.74 14.31
CA ASN A 174 35.19 -8.07 15.53
C ASN A 174 34.49 -6.86 16.16
N PHE A 175 33.16 -6.85 16.06
CA PHE A 175 32.24 -5.94 16.74
C PHE A 175 31.38 -6.68 17.78
N MET A 176 31.82 -7.85 18.27
CA MET A 176 31.04 -8.64 19.23
C MET A 176 30.83 -7.87 20.53
N ASN A 177 29.62 -7.92 21.08
CA ASN A 177 29.19 -7.26 22.31
C ASN A 177 29.32 -5.72 22.31
N PHE A 178 29.43 -5.09 21.12
CA PHE A 178 29.41 -3.63 21.03
C PHE A 178 28.03 -3.08 21.34
N GLU A 179 27.98 -1.98 22.07
CA GLU A 179 26.77 -1.20 22.31
C GLU A 179 26.89 0.17 21.63
N PHE A 180 26.11 0.37 20.58
CA PHE A 180 26.02 1.65 19.88
C PHE A 180 24.76 2.40 20.31
N GLU A 181 24.94 3.53 20.98
CA GLU A 181 23.79 4.31 21.48
C GLU A 181 23.17 5.22 20.42
N ASN A 182 23.93 5.58 19.39
CA ASN A 182 23.51 6.48 18.32
C ASN A 182 23.65 5.82 16.93
N LYS A 183 23.45 6.61 15.87
CA LYS A 183 23.47 6.12 14.48
C LYS A 183 24.82 5.49 14.12
N VAL A 184 24.75 4.39 13.37
CA VAL A 184 25.91 3.64 12.88
C VAL A 184 25.87 3.55 11.36
N SER A 185 27.01 3.75 10.70
CA SER A 185 27.13 3.64 9.24
C SER A 185 28.33 2.77 8.88
N PHE A 186 28.12 1.81 7.98
CA PHE A 186 29.12 0.95 7.37
C PHE A 186 29.11 1.09 5.83
N LYS A 187 28.60 2.19 5.30
CA LYS A 187 28.21 2.31 3.89
C LYS A 187 29.38 2.04 2.95
N MET A 188 29.12 1.28 1.90
CA MET A 188 30.07 1.01 0.82
C MET A 188 31.40 0.43 1.34
N SER A 189 31.36 -0.26 2.49
CA SER A 189 32.53 -0.90 3.08
C SER A 189 32.62 -2.38 2.67
N LYS A 190 33.85 -2.87 2.54
CA LYS A 190 34.17 -4.18 2.00
C LYS A 190 34.93 -5.04 3.01
N PHE A 191 34.35 -6.18 3.37
CA PHE A 191 34.90 -7.15 4.31
C PHE A 191 35.39 -8.40 3.55
N LYS A 192 36.71 -8.55 3.40
CA LYS A 192 37.35 -9.65 2.66
C LYS A 192 37.47 -10.96 3.47
N ASP A 193 37.37 -10.88 4.80
CA ASP A 193 37.33 -12.02 5.71
C ASP A 193 36.07 -11.99 6.59
N ASN A 194 36.01 -12.85 7.61
CA ASN A 194 34.87 -12.99 8.50
C ASN A 194 34.65 -11.73 9.35
N VAL A 195 33.39 -11.32 9.47
CA VAL A 195 32.93 -10.24 10.34
C VAL A 195 31.95 -10.76 11.40
N TYR A 196 32.15 -10.33 12.64
CA TYR A 196 31.34 -10.75 13.79
C TYR A 196 30.69 -9.56 14.48
N PHE A 197 29.37 -9.49 14.46
CA PHE A 197 28.53 -8.54 15.20
C PHE A 197 27.84 -9.20 16.40
N ASN A 198 28.30 -10.37 16.84
CA ASN A 198 27.55 -11.19 17.80
C ASN A 198 27.16 -10.41 19.06
N ASN A 199 25.89 -10.52 19.47
CA ASN A 199 25.31 -9.86 20.64
C ASN A 199 25.49 -8.32 20.65
N SER A 200 25.76 -7.68 19.52
CA SER A 200 25.85 -6.22 19.47
C SER A 200 24.45 -5.59 19.53
N HIS A 201 24.39 -4.40 20.13
CA HIS A 201 23.16 -3.64 20.31
C HIS A 201 23.22 -2.33 19.50
N PHE A 202 22.30 -2.15 18.56
CA PHE A 202 22.13 -0.92 17.79
C PHE A 202 20.88 -0.17 18.29
N LYS A 203 21.06 0.82 19.16
CA LYS A 203 19.95 1.58 19.76
C LYS A 203 19.29 2.56 18.79
N ASP A 204 20.02 3.04 17.79
CA ASP A 204 19.53 3.88 16.69
C ASP A 204 19.64 3.17 15.32
N TYR A 205 19.41 3.89 14.23
CA TYR A 205 19.51 3.39 12.86
C TYR A 205 20.93 2.95 12.52
N VAL A 206 21.05 1.80 11.85
CA VAL A 206 22.30 1.27 11.31
C VAL A 206 22.20 1.11 9.80
N ASP A 207 23.26 1.51 9.09
CA ASP A 207 23.29 1.52 7.64
C ASP A 207 24.43 0.66 7.07
N PHE A 208 24.07 -0.46 6.45
CA PHE A 208 24.96 -1.36 5.72
C PHE A 208 24.88 -1.17 4.19
N HIS A 209 24.28 -0.08 3.70
CA HIS A 209 24.05 0.12 2.27
C HIS A 209 25.32 -0.10 1.44
N GLU A 210 25.21 -0.95 0.41
CA GLU A 210 26.31 -1.31 -0.49
C GLU A 210 27.53 -1.95 0.21
N CYS A 211 27.35 -2.55 1.39
CA CYS A 211 28.38 -3.40 1.99
C CYS A 211 28.64 -4.67 1.17
N GLU A 212 29.90 -5.07 1.07
CA GLU A 212 30.32 -6.35 0.50
C GLU A 212 30.89 -7.28 1.58
N PHE A 213 30.32 -8.47 1.74
CA PHE A 213 30.81 -9.52 2.64
C PHE A 213 31.30 -10.72 1.83
N GLU A 214 32.63 -10.93 1.79
CA GLU A 214 33.23 -11.99 0.98
C GLU A 214 33.27 -13.36 1.68
N LYS A 215 33.18 -13.41 3.02
CA LYS A 215 33.13 -14.65 3.82
C LYS A 215 31.96 -14.61 4.83
N ILE A 216 32.15 -15.13 6.04
CA ILE A 216 31.11 -15.22 7.07
C ILE A 216 30.74 -13.82 7.58
N ALA A 217 29.46 -13.50 7.58
CA ALA A 217 28.91 -12.33 8.26
C ALA A 217 27.98 -12.76 9.38
N CYS A 218 28.44 -12.62 10.63
CA CYS A 218 27.74 -13.17 11.78
C CYS A 218 26.99 -12.09 12.56
N PHE A 219 25.66 -12.12 12.51
CA PHE A 219 24.73 -11.26 13.25
C PHE A 219 24.04 -12.00 14.40
N TYR A 220 24.64 -13.07 14.90
CA TYR A 220 24.04 -13.88 15.96
C TYR A 220 23.69 -13.04 17.20
N GLY A 221 22.43 -13.05 17.64
CA GLY A 221 22.02 -12.33 18.84
C GLY A 221 22.01 -10.80 18.72
N VAL A 222 22.17 -10.24 17.50
CA VAL A 222 22.13 -8.79 17.29
C VAL A 222 20.75 -8.24 17.59
N LYS A 223 20.70 -7.07 18.24
CA LYS A 223 19.44 -6.36 18.52
C LYS A 223 19.36 -5.05 17.73
N PHE A 224 18.37 -4.95 16.85
CA PHE A 224 18.05 -3.73 16.12
C PHE A 224 16.86 -3.02 16.77
N TYR A 225 17.10 -1.89 17.44
CA TYR A 225 16.02 -1.12 18.08
C TYR A 225 15.24 -0.25 17.08
N LYS A 226 15.84 0.02 15.92
CA LYS A 226 15.21 0.68 14.76
C LYS A 226 15.54 -0.10 13.49
N THR A 227 14.76 0.13 12.44
CA THR A 227 14.88 -0.58 11.15
C THR A 227 16.29 -0.44 10.55
N PRO A 228 17.03 -1.55 10.34
CA PRO A 228 18.36 -1.51 9.71
C PRO A 228 18.24 -1.37 8.19
N ASN A 229 19.25 -0.76 7.57
CA ASN A 229 19.35 -0.65 6.11
C ASN A 229 20.37 -1.66 5.57
N PHE A 230 19.91 -2.60 4.75
CA PHE A 230 20.74 -3.58 4.03
C PHE A 230 20.61 -3.40 2.50
N SER A 231 20.17 -2.22 2.03
CA SER A 231 19.93 -1.99 0.61
C SER A 231 21.20 -2.16 -0.21
N ALA A 232 21.12 -2.95 -1.28
CA ALA A 232 22.24 -3.29 -2.14
C ALA A 232 23.44 -3.94 -1.42
N CYS A 233 23.25 -4.54 -0.23
CA CYS A 233 24.28 -5.38 0.37
C CYS A 233 24.54 -6.62 -0.49
N TYR A 234 25.81 -6.98 -0.61
CA TYR A 234 26.26 -8.17 -1.29
C TYR A 234 26.84 -9.18 -0.29
N PHE A 235 26.22 -10.36 -0.21
CA PHE A 235 26.77 -11.51 0.50
C PHE A 235 27.27 -12.53 -0.53
N LYS A 236 28.59 -12.75 -0.60
CA LYS A 236 29.18 -13.70 -1.57
C LYS A 236 28.64 -15.11 -1.39
N GLU A 237 28.48 -15.54 -0.14
CA GLU A 237 27.87 -16.81 0.22
C GLU A 237 26.72 -16.60 1.22
N PRO A 238 25.45 -16.53 0.75
CA PRO A 238 24.30 -16.31 1.62
C PRO A 238 24.14 -17.33 2.76
N LYS A 239 24.57 -18.58 2.56
CA LYS A 239 24.53 -19.62 3.60
C LYS A 239 25.51 -19.38 4.75
N ALA A 240 26.55 -18.57 4.54
CA ALA A 240 27.55 -18.23 5.54
C ALA A 240 27.12 -17.06 6.45
N VAL A 241 25.99 -16.41 6.17
CA VAL A 241 25.48 -15.29 6.98
C VAL A 241 24.76 -15.85 8.21
N ASN A 242 25.16 -15.53 9.43
CA ASN A 242 24.44 -16.02 10.60
C ASN A 242 23.41 -14.98 11.08
N LEU A 243 22.12 -15.26 10.90
CA LEU A 243 21.00 -14.41 11.35
C LEU A 243 20.20 -15.04 12.51
N ILE A 244 20.73 -16.08 13.16
CA ILE A 244 20.05 -16.77 14.26
C ILE A 244 19.95 -15.82 15.47
N ASN A 245 18.78 -15.79 16.12
CA ASN A 245 18.49 -14.95 17.29
C ASN A 245 18.66 -13.44 17.05
N VAL A 246 18.55 -12.97 15.80
CA VAL A 246 18.41 -11.53 15.54
C VAL A 246 17.07 -11.05 16.09
N ASP A 247 17.10 -10.13 17.05
CA ASP A 247 15.89 -9.56 17.66
C ASP A 247 15.29 -8.50 16.73
N ILE A 248 14.11 -8.82 16.19
CA ILE A 248 13.31 -7.93 15.34
C ILE A 248 11.98 -7.52 15.99
N ASP A 249 11.80 -7.72 17.30
CA ASP A 249 10.52 -7.46 17.97
C ASP A 249 10.04 -6.01 17.83
N LYS A 250 10.99 -5.08 17.67
CA LYS A 250 10.72 -3.66 17.45
C LYS A 250 10.53 -3.27 15.98
N LEU A 251 10.71 -4.21 15.05
CA LEU A 251 10.54 -3.99 13.61
C LEU A 251 9.10 -4.31 13.20
N ASP A 252 8.23 -3.29 13.27
CA ASP A 252 6.84 -3.36 12.86
C ASP A 252 6.53 -2.42 11.69
N PHE A 253 5.27 -2.38 11.26
CA PHE A 253 4.86 -1.46 10.19
C PHE A 253 5.07 0.01 10.57
N LYS A 254 4.96 0.36 11.85
CA LYS A 254 5.19 1.74 12.31
C LYS A 254 6.68 2.09 12.25
N SER A 255 7.57 1.16 12.55
CA SER A 255 9.02 1.37 12.44
C SER A 255 9.47 1.60 11.00
N VAL A 256 8.83 0.93 10.02
CA VAL A 256 9.04 1.15 8.59
C VAL A 256 8.62 2.55 8.15
N GLU A 257 7.42 3.01 8.55
CA GLU A 257 6.95 4.38 8.29
C GLU A 257 7.92 5.41 8.90
N LYS A 258 8.27 5.21 10.18
CA LYS A 258 9.17 6.10 10.92
C LYS A 258 10.56 6.17 10.28
N TYR A 259 11.11 5.06 9.80
CA TYR A 259 12.40 5.07 9.09
C TYR A 259 12.37 6.00 7.86
N ILE A 260 11.29 5.96 7.06
CA ILE A 260 11.16 6.81 5.88
C ILE A 260 11.04 8.29 6.30
N GLU A 261 10.26 8.57 7.34
CA GLU A 261 10.07 9.94 7.87
C GLU A 261 11.34 10.52 8.50
N ASP A 262 12.07 9.73 9.26
CA ASP A 262 13.26 10.18 10.00
C ASP A 262 14.51 10.34 9.11
N ASN A 263 14.58 9.63 7.97
CA ASN A 263 15.81 9.56 7.16
C ASN A 263 15.72 10.22 5.77
N TYR A 264 14.55 10.61 5.26
CA TYR A 264 14.47 11.17 3.90
C TYR A 264 15.21 12.51 3.71
N GLN A 265 15.45 13.27 4.77
CA GLN A 265 16.13 14.57 4.74
C GLN A 265 17.66 14.42 4.78
N ASP A 266 18.20 13.56 3.93
CA ASP A 266 19.64 13.31 3.81
C ASP A 266 20.41 14.49 3.18
N GLU A 267 21.74 14.37 3.10
CA GLU A 267 22.56 15.40 2.46
C GLU A 267 22.16 15.66 1.01
N SER A 268 21.74 14.64 0.28
CA SER A 268 21.25 14.78 -1.09
C SER A 268 19.99 15.67 -1.13
N TYR A 269 19.05 15.48 -0.20
CA TYR A 269 17.86 16.32 -0.04
C TYR A 269 18.24 17.76 0.32
N LYS A 270 19.11 17.94 1.31
CA LYS A 270 19.60 19.26 1.73
C LYS A 270 20.27 20.00 0.57
N ASN A 271 21.08 19.31 -0.24
CA ASN A 271 21.73 19.86 -1.41
C ASN A 271 20.72 20.20 -2.53
N ALA A 272 19.72 19.34 -2.75
CA ALA A 272 18.65 19.59 -3.73
C ALA A 272 17.84 20.86 -3.40
N ILE A 273 17.66 21.17 -2.10
CA ILE A 273 17.03 22.40 -1.62
C ILE A 273 17.97 23.60 -1.72
N LYS A 274 19.23 23.45 -1.28
CA LYS A 274 20.22 24.53 -1.25
C LYS A 274 20.54 25.07 -2.65
N ASN A 275 20.55 24.21 -3.67
CA ASN A 275 20.93 24.57 -5.04
C ASN A 275 19.79 25.18 -5.88
N ASN A 276 18.63 25.49 -5.28
CA ASN A 276 17.45 25.96 -6.01
C ASN A 276 16.83 27.20 -5.35
N GLU A 277 17.23 28.40 -5.79
CA GLU A 277 16.64 29.69 -5.36
C GLU A 277 15.11 29.80 -5.60
N LYS A 278 14.54 28.93 -6.45
CA LYS A 278 13.09 28.84 -6.71
C LYS A 278 12.28 28.15 -5.59
N ILE A 279 12.91 27.35 -4.71
CA ILE A 279 12.18 26.50 -3.75
C ILE A 279 11.58 27.30 -2.58
N GLN A 280 12.14 28.46 -2.24
CA GLN A 280 11.56 29.33 -1.20
C GLN A 280 10.21 29.98 -1.59
N LYS A 281 9.77 29.84 -2.86
CA LYS A 281 8.52 30.46 -3.38
C LYS A 281 7.49 29.47 -3.94
N ASP A 282 7.80 28.17 -4.04
CA ASP A 282 6.90 27.15 -4.62
C ASP A 282 6.80 25.89 -3.74
N GLU A 283 5.82 25.87 -2.83
CA GLU A 283 5.51 24.74 -1.94
C GLU A 283 5.35 23.40 -2.69
N LYS A 284 4.96 23.43 -3.98
CA LYS A 284 4.76 22.20 -4.77
C LYS A 284 6.07 21.57 -5.22
N GLU A 285 7.11 22.37 -5.44
CA GLU A 285 8.43 21.84 -5.82
C GLU A 285 9.12 21.20 -4.62
N LEU A 286 8.98 21.81 -3.44
CA LEU A 286 9.45 21.22 -2.18
C LEU A 286 8.80 19.85 -1.94
N TYR A 287 7.47 19.77 -2.04
CA TYR A 287 6.75 18.50 -1.89
C TYR A 287 7.17 17.42 -2.91
N ARG A 288 7.52 17.81 -4.14
CA ARG A 288 8.04 16.89 -5.17
C ARG A 288 9.37 16.28 -4.75
N ILE A 289 10.29 17.13 -4.28
CA ILE A 289 11.62 16.70 -3.81
C ILE A 289 11.45 15.81 -2.57
N GLU A 290 10.63 16.21 -1.59
CA GLU A 290 10.33 15.38 -0.42
C GLU A 290 9.85 13.98 -0.80
N ASN A 291 8.87 13.88 -1.71
CA ASN A 291 8.35 12.59 -2.16
C ASN A 291 9.39 11.75 -2.92
N GLU A 292 10.27 12.39 -3.69
CA GLU A 292 11.34 11.69 -4.40
C GLU A 292 12.35 11.06 -3.43
N HIS A 293 12.74 11.79 -2.39
CA HIS A 293 13.61 11.25 -1.35
C HIS A 293 12.87 10.20 -0.50
N LYS A 294 11.63 10.43 -0.06
CA LYS A 294 10.83 9.41 0.64
C LYS A 294 10.68 8.13 -0.19
N LEU A 295 10.49 8.26 -1.50
CA LEU A 295 10.40 7.12 -2.42
C LEU A 295 11.73 6.34 -2.47
N ARG A 296 12.88 7.03 -2.48
CA ARG A 296 14.19 6.37 -2.42
C ARG A 296 14.34 5.56 -1.14
N TYR A 297 14.01 6.13 0.02
CA TYR A 297 14.09 5.40 1.30
C TYR A 297 13.11 4.23 1.40
N ALA A 298 11.89 4.35 0.85
CA ALA A 298 10.96 3.24 0.75
C ALA A 298 11.51 2.08 -0.13
N LYS A 299 12.17 2.41 -1.24
CA LYS A 299 12.83 1.43 -2.11
C LYS A 299 14.01 0.74 -1.41
N ASN A 300 14.83 1.51 -0.69
CA ASN A 300 15.96 0.97 0.07
C ASN A 300 15.49 -0.02 1.14
N LEU A 301 14.43 0.32 1.89
CA LEU A 301 13.85 -0.62 2.86
C LEU A 301 13.33 -1.90 2.21
N LYS A 302 12.57 -1.77 1.13
CA LYS A 302 12.06 -2.94 0.40
C LYS A 302 13.22 -3.84 -0.04
N ASP A 303 14.28 -3.25 -0.57
CA ASP A 303 15.47 -3.99 -0.99
C ASP A 303 16.21 -4.63 0.19
N SER A 304 16.36 -3.91 1.31
CA SER A 304 16.95 -4.43 2.55
C SER A 304 16.25 -5.70 3.03
N PHE A 305 14.92 -5.63 3.12
CA PHE A 305 14.10 -6.76 3.56
C PHE A 305 14.15 -7.92 2.57
N ARG A 306 14.21 -7.63 1.27
CA ARG A 306 14.40 -8.63 0.22
C ARG A 306 15.74 -9.36 0.39
N VAL A 307 16.84 -8.62 0.58
CA VAL A 307 18.18 -9.20 0.76
C VAL A 307 18.22 -10.14 1.95
N ILE A 308 17.73 -9.72 3.13
CA ILE A 308 17.72 -10.56 4.34
C ILE A 308 16.81 -11.77 4.18
N LYS A 309 15.61 -11.58 3.60
CA LYS A 309 14.71 -12.69 3.27
C LYS A 309 15.38 -13.71 2.34
N ASP A 310 16.06 -13.25 1.28
CA ASP A 310 16.73 -14.14 0.32
C ASP A 310 17.85 -14.94 0.99
N VAL A 311 18.60 -14.32 1.92
CA VAL A 311 19.60 -15.00 2.76
C VAL A 311 18.96 -16.12 3.59
N LEU A 312 17.88 -15.81 4.32
CA LEU A 312 17.17 -16.78 5.17
C LEU A 312 16.57 -17.95 4.37
N ILE A 313 16.02 -17.68 3.17
CA ILE A 313 15.52 -18.72 2.27
C ILE A 313 16.66 -19.67 1.85
N ASN A 314 17.84 -19.15 1.50
CA ASN A 314 19.00 -19.97 1.14
C ASN A 314 19.51 -20.85 2.30
N GLN A 315 19.20 -20.48 3.54
CA GLN A 315 19.53 -21.23 4.75
C GLN A 315 18.45 -22.24 5.15
N ASN A 316 17.38 -22.36 4.36
CA ASN A 316 16.17 -23.11 4.72
C ASN A 316 15.49 -22.59 6.00
N ASN A 317 15.75 -21.34 6.40
CA ASN A 317 15.08 -20.70 7.51
C ASN A 317 13.80 -19.99 7.02
N THR A 318 12.78 -20.79 6.71
CA THR A 318 11.54 -20.32 6.08
C THR A 318 10.60 -19.58 7.02
N LEU A 319 10.72 -19.77 8.34
CA LEU A 319 9.86 -19.14 9.33
C LEU A 319 10.26 -17.67 9.51
N GLU A 320 11.52 -17.42 9.86
CA GLU A 320 12.06 -16.06 10.01
C GLU A 320 12.02 -15.29 8.68
N ALA A 321 12.25 -15.95 7.53
CA ALA A 321 12.11 -15.31 6.22
C ALA A 321 10.73 -14.69 5.98
N GLN A 322 9.67 -15.22 6.60
CA GLN A 322 8.32 -14.68 6.44
C GLN A 322 8.13 -13.34 7.14
N GLU A 323 8.79 -13.12 8.27
CA GLU A 323 8.71 -11.87 9.01
C GLU A 323 9.34 -10.74 8.18
N TRP A 324 10.50 -11.00 7.59
CA TRP A 324 11.16 -10.09 6.65
C TRP A 324 10.35 -9.89 5.36
N HIS A 325 9.75 -10.95 4.79
CA HIS A 325 8.90 -10.83 3.61
C HIS A 325 7.65 -9.98 3.86
N LYS A 326 7.07 -10.05 5.07
CA LYS A 326 5.95 -9.21 5.48
C LYS A 326 6.36 -7.73 5.51
N LEU A 327 7.55 -7.42 6.03
CA LEU A 327 8.10 -6.06 6.02
C LEU A 327 8.41 -5.59 4.59
N GLU A 328 8.95 -6.46 3.73
CA GLU A 328 9.20 -6.20 2.29
C GLU A 328 7.92 -5.78 1.57
N LEU A 329 6.83 -6.55 1.72
CA LEU A 329 5.56 -6.26 1.05
C LEU A 329 4.93 -4.96 1.55
N TYR A 330 5.09 -4.64 2.83
CA TYR A 330 4.62 -3.38 3.37
C TYR A 330 5.47 -2.18 2.92
N ALA A 331 6.79 -2.34 2.81
CA ALA A 331 7.65 -1.33 2.19
C ALA A 331 7.26 -1.09 0.72
N LYS A 332 6.86 -2.14 -0.01
CA LYS A 332 6.30 -2.01 -1.37
C LYS A 332 4.95 -1.27 -1.39
N GLU A 333 4.07 -1.50 -0.41
CA GLU A 333 2.83 -0.73 -0.26
C GLU A 333 3.15 0.78 -0.11
N LYS A 334 4.11 1.14 0.76
CA LYS A 334 4.56 2.53 0.94
C LYS A 334 5.22 3.13 -0.29
N GLU A 335 6.02 2.35 -1.01
CA GLU A 335 6.58 2.76 -2.30
C GLU A 335 5.47 3.18 -3.29
N LEU A 336 4.40 2.38 -3.39
CA LEU A 336 3.28 2.65 -4.29
C LEU A 336 2.43 3.86 -3.83
N GLU A 337 2.16 3.98 -2.53
CA GLU A 337 1.46 5.15 -1.96
C GLU A 337 2.18 6.47 -2.30
N ILE A 338 3.51 6.50 -2.19
CA ILE A 338 4.32 7.68 -2.51
C ILE A 338 4.36 7.93 -4.03
N GLN A 339 4.40 6.89 -4.88
CA GLN A 339 4.31 7.06 -6.33
C GLN A 339 2.97 7.65 -6.78
N LEU A 340 1.87 7.22 -6.17
CA LEU A 340 0.53 7.73 -6.45
C LEU A 340 0.38 9.21 -6.08
N SER A 341 0.99 9.64 -4.97
CA SER A 341 0.98 11.04 -4.54
C SER A 341 1.77 11.95 -5.50
N LYS A 342 2.90 11.46 -6.04
CA LYS A 342 3.71 12.17 -7.05
C LYS A 342 2.94 12.41 -8.36
N ASN A 343 2.31 11.37 -8.91
CA ASN A 343 1.56 11.45 -10.17
C ASN A 343 0.44 12.51 -10.12
N LYS A 344 -0.24 12.66 -8.96
CA LYS A 344 -1.31 13.66 -8.78
C LYS A 344 -0.83 15.10 -9.01
N ASN A 345 0.43 15.41 -8.64
CA ASN A 345 0.97 16.77 -8.70
C ASN A 345 1.64 17.12 -10.03
N ASP A 346 2.30 16.16 -10.68
CA ASP A 346 2.90 16.39 -12.01
C ASP A 346 1.83 16.69 -13.08
N ASN A 347 0.63 16.14 -12.89
CA ASN A 347 -0.52 16.43 -13.74
C ASN A 347 -1.07 17.85 -13.57
N LEU A 348 -0.88 18.49 -12.41
CA LEU A 348 -1.25 19.89 -12.17
C LEU A 348 -0.28 20.87 -12.85
N LYS A 349 1.01 20.52 -13.01
CA LYS A 349 2.01 21.35 -13.69
C LYS A 349 1.79 21.51 -15.20
N LYS A 350 1.23 20.52 -15.88
CA LYS A 350 0.96 20.58 -17.33
C LYS A 350 -0.18 21.56 -17.70
N GLU A 351 -0.97 22.00 -16.71
CA GLU A 351 -2.05 22.97 -16.93
C GLU A 351 -1.60 24.43 -16.97
N SER A 352 -0.54 24.82 -16.24
CA SER A 352 -0.12 26.23 -16.15
C SER A 352 0.61 26.74 -17.39
N LYS A 353 1.09 25.85 -18.27
CA LYS A 353 1.89 26.22 -19.46
C LYS A 353 1.10 26.40 -20.76
N ASN A 354 -0.23 26.27 -20.76
CA ASN A 354 -1.03 26.34 -22.00
C ASN A 354 -2.15 27.40 -21.93
N GLN A 355 -1.82 28.68 -22.09
CA GLN A 355 -2.78 29.72 -22.46
C GLN A 355 -2.16 30.78 -23.37
N VAL A 356 -2.59 30.85 -24.63
CA VAL A 356 -2.89 32.10 -25.37
C VAL A 356 -3.91 31.78 -26.47
N TYR A 357 -5.07 32.44 -26.50
CA TYR A 357 -5.84 32.67 -27.74
C TYR A 357 -6.72 33.92 -27.63
N ASN A 358 -6.76 34.72 -28.69
CA ASN A 358 -7.35 36.07 -28.73
C ASN A 358 -8.86 36.03 -29.08
N PRO A 359 -9.77 36.71 -28.33
CA PRO A 359 -11.23 36.56 -28.49
C PRO A 359 -11.91 37.46 -29.55
N LYS A 360 -11.18 38.24 -30.35
CA LYS A 360 -11.77 39.37 -31.12
C LYS A 360 -12.45 39.04 -32.46
N ASP A 361 -12.59 37.78 -32.87
CA ASP A 361 -13.04 37.45 -34.24
C ASP A 361 -14.55 37.28 -34.46
N TYR A 362 -15.43 37.63 -33.50
CA TYR A 362 -16.89 37.43 -33.66
C TYR A 362 -17.77 38.52 -33.00
N GLU A 363 -17.86 39.70 -33.62
CA GLU A 363 -19.05 40.58 -33.55
C GLU A 363 -19.85 40.40 -34.85
N LYS A 364 -21.18 40.50 -35.00
CA LYS A 364 -22.38 40.88 -34.23
C LYS A 364 -23.57 40.31 -35.04
N PHE A 365 -24.72 39.93 -34.45
CA PHE A 365 -25.94 39.67 -35.24
C PHE A 365 -27.25 40.00 -34.50
N ASN A 366 -28.26 40.40 -35.27
CA ASN A 366 -29.44 41.17 -34.88
C ASN A 366 -30.64 40.29 -34.42
N TYR A 367 -31.29 40.65 -33.31
CA TYR A 367 -32.25 39.84 -32.55
C TYR A 367 -33.73 39.97 -33.02
N SER A 368 -34.02 40.79 -34.03
CA SER A 368 -35.40 41.21 -34.34
C SER A 368 -36.33 40.13 -34.93
N LYS A 369 -35.81 38.95 -35.33
CA LYS A 369 -36.63 37.86 -35.92
C LYS A 369 -36.93 36.69 -34.97
N ILE A 370 -36.40 36.69 -33.74
CA ILE A 370 -36.51 35.55 -32.79
C ILE A 370 -37.69 35.73 -31.81
N ILE A 371 -38.13 36.97 -31.59
CA ILE A 371 -39.17 37.33 -30.61
C ILE A 371 -40.55 36.68 -30.89
N PRO A 372 -41.03 36.52 -32.15
CA PRO A 372 -42.34 35.91 -32.42
C PRO A 372 -42.41 34.42 -32.08
N LEU A 373 -41.28 33.69 -32.22
CA LEU A 373 -41.19 32.25 -31.96
C LEU A 373 -41.22 31.95 -30.45
N ILE A 374 -40.65 32.83 -29.64
CA ILE A 374 -40.60 32.72 -28.16
C ILE A 374 -42.01 32.91 -27.56
N ILE A 375 -42.81 33.84 -28.11
CA ILE A 375 -44.18 34.12 -27.63
C ILE A 375 -45.12 32.94 -27.92
N PHE A 376 -44.94 32.24 -29.06
CA PHE A 376 -45.71 31.05 -29.41
C PHE A 376 -45.42 29.86 -28.45
N LEU A 377 -44.15 29.67 -28.09
CA LEU A 377 -43.71 28.63 -27.14
C LEU A 377 -44.19 28.89 -25.70
N LEU A 378 -44.23 30.15 -25.25
CA LEU A 378 -44.72 30.51 -23.91
C LEU A 378 -46.22 30.22 -23.72
N LYS A 379 -47.03 30.31 -24.78
CA LYS A 379 -48.47 29.99 -24.75
C LYS A 379 -48.76 28.50 -24.55
N ILE A 380 -47.91 27.62 -25.11
CA ILE A 380 -48.03 26.16 -24.96
C ILE A 380 -47.62 25.72 -23.55
N ILE A 381 -46.61 26.37 -22.97
CA ILE A 381 -46.11 26.08 -21.61
C ILE A 381 -47.13 26.49 -20.54
N GLY A 382 -47.83 27.60 -20.72
CA GLY A 382 -48.87 28.07 -19.79
C GLY A 382 -50.10 27.18 -19.70
N HIS A 383 -50.43 26.44 -20.77
CA HIS A 383 -51.56 25.51 -20.78
C HIS A 383 -51.23 24.18 -20.07
N LEU A 384 -49.95 23.82 -20.03
CA LEU A 384 -49.43 22.62 -19.38
C LEU A 384 -49.26 22.78 -17.86
N SER A 385 -48.98 24.01 -17.40
CA SER A 385 -48.76 24.32 -15.98
C SER A 385 -50.04 24.33 -15.13
N VAL A 386 -51.20 24.65 -15.72
CA VAL A 386 -52.50 24.68 -15.00
C VAL A 386 -52.98 23.27 -14.65
N ASN A 387 -52.71 22.27 -15.50
CA ASN A 387 -53.06 20.87 -15.23
C ASN A 387 -52.12 20.18 -14.23
N ILE A 388 -50.90 20.70 -14.06
CA ILE A 388 -49.93 20.22 -13.05
C ILE A 388 -50.24 20.81 -11.67
N LEU A 389 -50.79 22.03 -11.61
CA LEU A 389 -51.06 22.73 -10.36
C LEU A 389 -52.10 22.01 -9.46
N ILE A 390 -53.05 21.29 -10.07
CA ILE A 390 -54.09 20.52 -9.34
C ILE A 390 -53.54 19.22 -8.72
N PHE A 391 -52.38 18.75 -9.17
CA PHE A 391 -51.73 17.53 -8.64
C PHE A 391 -50.63 17.82 -7.60
N VAL A 392 -50.23 19.09 -7.46
CA VAL A 392 -49.07 19.53 -6.66
C VAL A 392 -49.41 19.77 -5.18
N GLU A 393 -50.68 19.81 -4.79
CA GLU A 393 -51.05 20.29 -3.45
C GLU A 393 -50.94 19.25 -2.32
N LEU A 394 -50.57 18.00 -2.58
CA LEU A 394 -50.66 16.95 -1.55
C LEU A 394 -49.38 16.25 -1.11
N VAL A 395 -48.26 16.29 -1.84
CA VAL A 395 -47.09 15.48 -1.43
C VAL A 395 -45.74 16.10 -1.83
N LEU A 396 -45.00 16.60 -0.83
CA LEU A 396 -43.53 16.79 -0.76
C LEU A 396 -42.89 18.07 -1.36
N VAL A 397 -42.69 19.08 -0.50
CA VAL A 397 -42.04 20.36 -0.83
C VAL A 397 -40.49 20.35 -0.72
N ALA A 398 -39.83 19.31 -0.22
CA ALA A 398 -38.37 19.33 -0.03
C ALA A 398 -37.52 18.61 -1.11
N PRO A 399 -37.82 17.37 -1.54
CA PRO A 399 -36.97 16.62 -2.48
C PRO A 399 -37.15 17.04 -3.96
N PHE A 400 -38.25 17.73 -4.28
CA PHE A 400 -38.54 18.16 -5.65
C PHE A 400 -37.64 19.32 -6.10
N PHE A 401 -37.26 20.26 -5.21
CA PHE A 401 -36.44 21.41 -5.62
C PHE A 401 -35.04 21.01 -6.10
N THR A 402 -34.43 19.98 -5.51
CA THR A 402 -33.13 19.44 -5.96
C THR A 402 -33.21 18.72 -7.30
N ILE A 403 -34.31 17.99 -7.54
CA ILE A 403 -34.54 17.27 -8.81
C ILE A 403 -34.94 18.26 -9.91
N MET A 404 -35.80 19.23 -9.62
CA MET A 404 -36.18 20.30 -10.54
C MET A 404 -34.96 21.15 -10.92
N PHE A 405 -34.05 21.45 -10.00
CA PHE A 405 -32.80 22.15 -10.31
C PHE A 405 -31.90 21.32 -11.25
N TYR A 406 -31.80 20.01 -11.04
CA TYR A 406 -31.04 19.10 -11.91
C TYR A 406 -31.73 18.89 -13.27
N CYS A 407 -33.06 18.78 -13.33
CA CYS A 407 -33.82 18.68 -14.57
C CYS A 407 -33.73 19.96 -15.38
N VAL A 408 -33.82 21.14 -14.74
CA VAL A 408 -33.57 22.43 -15.39
C VAL A 408 -32.13 22.52 -15.89
N TYR A 409 -31.15 22.02 -15.13
CA TYR A 409 -29.75 21.97 -15.57
C TYR A 409 -29.54 21.04 -16.77
N VAL A 410 -30.18 19.86 -16.79
CA VAL A 410 -30.16 18.91 -17.90
C VAL A 410 -30.87 19.50 -19.13
N VAL A 411 -32.01 20.16 -18.95
CA VAL A 411 -32.69 20.88 -20.05
C VAL A 411 -31.83 22.03 -20.56
N PHE A 412 -31.13 22.78 -19.70
CA PHE A 412 -30.17 23.80 -20.11
C PHE A 412 -28.96 23.22 -20.84
N PHE A 413 -28.53 22.01 -20.46
CA PHE A 413 -27.44 21.28 -21.10
C PHE A 413 -27.85 20.75 -22.47
N ILE A 414 -29.04 20.15 -22.59
CA ILE A 414 -29.65 19.73 -23.85
C ILE A 414 -29.91 20.94 -24.75
N TYR A 415 -30.43 22.04 -24.21
CA TYR A 415 -30.60 23.31 -24.91
C TYR A 415 -29.25 23.84 -25.44
N LYS A 416 -28.18 23.78 -24.64
CA LYS A 416 -26.81 24.12 -25.07
C LYS A 416 -26.30 23.20 -26.17
N ILE A 417 -26.59 21.89 -26.10
CA ILE A 417 -26.24 20.93 -27.14
C ILE A 417 -27.03 21.20 -28.43
N LEU A 418 -28.32 21.49 -28.32
CA LEU A 418 -29.21 21.75 -29.45
C LEU A 418 -28.86 23.08 -30.13
N THR A 419 -28.64 24.16 -29.36
CA THR A 419 -28.13 25.42 -29.90
C THR A 419 -26.72 25.27 -30.47
N PHE A 420 -25.89 24.37 -29.93
CA PHE A 420 -24.56 24.05 -30.47
C PHE A 420 -24.64 23.31 -31.81
N ILE A 421 -25.52 22.32 -31.94
CA ILE A 421 -25.80 21.62 -33.21
C ILE A 421 -26.36 22.61 -34.24
N LEU A 422 -27.34 23.43 -33.86
CA LEU A 422 -27.93 24.46 -34.74
C LEU A 422 -26.92 25.53 -35.18
N LYS A 423 -26.02 26.00 -34.29
CA LYS A 423 -24.91 26.91 -34.66
C LYS A 423 -23.88 26.27 -35.58
N SER A 424 -23.82 24.94 -35.64
CA SER A 424 -22.88 24.22 -36.50
C SER A 424 -23.30 24.30 -37.97
N PHE A 425 -24.59 24.42 -38.26
CA PHE A 425 -25.15 24.57 -39.62
C PHE A 425 -25.13 26.02 -40.15
N TYR A 426 -24.61 26.98 -39.38
CA TYR A 426 -24.61 28.40 -39.74
C TYR A 426 -23.69 28.81 -40.91
N PRO A 427 -22.55 28.16 -41.20
CA PRO A 427 -21.83 28.39 -42.43
C PRO A 427 -22.41 27.50 -43.54
N LEU A 428 -23.09 28.10 -44.52
CA LEU A 428 -23.72 27.45 -45.69
C LEU A 428 -22.72 26.73 -46.64
N ASP A 429 -21.46 26.54 -46.24
CA ASP A 429 -20.40 25.91 -47.05
C ASP A 429 -19.75 24.75 -46.27
N ILE A 430 -19.78 23.54 -46.85
CA ILE A 430 -19.31 22.27 -46.27
C ILE A 430 -17.86 22.37 -45.78
N ASN A 431 -17.00 23.11 -46.48
CA ASN A 431 -15.61 23.28 -46.09
C ASN A 431 -15.46 24.05 -44.76
N LYS A 432 -16.30 25.06 -44.51
CA LYS A 432 -16.32 25.81 -43.25
C LYS A 432 -16.96 25.03 -42.11
N PHE A 433 -17.95 24.17 -42.40
CA PHE A 433 -18.54 23.22 -41.44
C PHE A 433 -17.49 22.22 -40.93
N ILE A 434 -16.70 21.62 -41.84
CA ILE A 434 -15.63 20.68 -41.50
C ILE A 434 -14.56 21.37 -40.63
N ILE A 435 -14.15 22.60 -40.97
CA ILE A 435 -13.17 23.36 -40.19
C ILE A 435 -13.70 23.67 -38.77
N PHE A 436 -14.97 24.08 -38.64
CA PHE A 436 -15.59 24.35 -37.34
C PHE A 436 -15.59 23.12 -36.42
N TRP A 437 -16.03 21.96 -36.93
CA TRP A 437 -16.03 20.72 -36.18
C TRP A 437 -14.62 20.23 -35.87
N ARG A 438 -13.66 20.36 -36.81
CA ARG A 438 -12.25 20.01 -36.56
C ARG A 438 -11.64 20.82 -35.41
N ILE A 439 -11.92 22.13 -35.34
CA ILE A 439 -11.44 22.99 -34.24
C ILE A 439 -12.11 22.60 -32.91
N LYS A 440 -13.41 22.35 -32.90
CA LYS A 440 -14.17 21.98 -31.69
C LYS A 440 -13.83 20.58 -31.19
N PHE A 441 -13.72 19.58 -32.06
CA PHE A 441 -13.23 18.23 -31.72
C PHE A 441 -11.80 18.30 -31.19
N ASN A 442 -10.92 19.11 -31.78
CA ASN A 442 -9.58 19.32 -31.23
C ASN A 442 -9.63 19.96 -29.84
N LYS A 443 -10.58 20.86 -29.56
CA LYS A 443 -10.78 21.43 -28.22
C LYS A 443 -11.32 20.41 -27.20
N ILE A 444 -12.25 19.54 -27.60
CA ILE A 444 -12.78 18.45 -26.76
C ILE A 444 -11.71 17.38 -26.53
N LYS A 445 -11.00 16.95 -27.58
CA LYS A 445 -9.85 16.04 -27.53
C LYS A 445 -8.76 16.60 -26.61
N ARG A 446 -8.42 17.89 -26.71
CA ARG A 446 -7.49 18.54 -25.77
C ARG A 446 -8.01 18.52 -24.34
N LYS A 447 -9.30 18.82 -24.10
CA LYS A 447 -9.91 18.73 -22.76
C LYS A 447 -9.88 17.30 -22.21
N LEU A 448 -10.18 16.29 -23.03
CA LEU A 448 -10.11 14.87 -22.66
C LEU A 448 -8.68 14.43 -22.38
N ILE A 449 -7.69 14.83 -23.18
CA ILE A 449 -6.27 14.54 -22.94
C ILE A 449 -5.76 15.25 -21.68
N VAL A 450 -6.21 16.48 -21.40
CA VAL A 450 -5.89 17.20 -20.15
C VAL A 450 -6.56 16.53 -18.95
N SER A 451 -7.81 16.10 -19.07
CA SER A 451 -8.54 15.39 -18.01
C SER A 451 -7.99 13.98 -17.75
N GLY A 452 -7.64 13.24 -18.80
CA GLY A 452 -7.02 11.92 -18.72
C GLY A 452 -5.61 11.98 -18.14
N ARG A 453 -4.87 13.07 -18.40
CA ARG A 453 -3.61 13.33 -17.70
C ARG A 453 -3.83 13.40 -16.18
N LYS A 454 -4.88 14.04 -15.68
CA LYS A 454 -5.18 14.12 -14.23
C LYS A 454 -5.63 12.81 -13.56
N MET A 455 -5.88 11.74 -14.32
CA MET A 455 -6.36 10.49 -13.74
C MET A 455 -5.24 9.79 -12.97
N LEU A 456 -5.62 9.12 -11.88
CA LEU A 456 -4.71 8.26 -11.14
C LEU A 456 -4.22 7.14 -12.06
N ASP A 457 -2.96 6.73 -11.91
CA ASP A 457 -2.47 5.52 -12.55
C ASP A 457 -3.23 4.32 -11.98
N PHE A 458 -4.17 3.79 -12.76
CA PHE A 458 -5.10 2.76 -12.32
C PHE A 458 -4.39 1.45 -11.99
N THR A 459 -3.31 1.13 -12.69
CA THR A 459 -2.52 -0.08 -12.44
C THR A 459 -1.82 0.02 -11.09
N LEU A 460 -1.08 1.11 -10.84
CA LEU A 460 -0.41 1.35 -9.56
C LEU A 460 -1.41 1.42 -8.39
N TRP A 461 -2.57 2.02 -8.64
CA TRP A 461 -3.67 2.07 -7.69
C TRP A 461 -4.18 0.67 -7.33
N SER A 462 -4.42 -0.17 -8.33
CA SER A 462 -4.89 -1.54 -8.15
C SER A 462 -3.89 -2.38 -7.38
N ASP A 463 -2.59 -2.27 -7.70
CA ASP A 463 -1.52 -2.98 -6.98
C ASP A 463 -1.45 -2.57 -5.51
N CYS A 464 -1.59 -1.26 -5.24
CA CYS A 464 -1.62 -0.74 -3.88
C CYS A 464 -2.84 -1.27 -3.09
N VAL A 465 -4.03 -1.26 -3.71
CA VAL A 465 -5.26 -1.80 -3.08
C VAL A 465 -5.11 -3.29 -2.80
N LEU A 466 -4.53 -4.05 -3.74
CA LEU A 466 -4.31 -5.48 -3.60
C LEU A 466 -3.43 -5.79 -2.38
N LEU A 467 -2.30 -5.09 -2.23
CA LEU A 467 -1.41 -5.24 -1.07
C LEU A 467 -2.12 -4.87 0.22
N GLN A 468 -2.91 -3.80 0.23
CA GLN A 468 -3.67 -3.37 1.39
C GLN A 468 -4.72 -4.40 1.82
N VAL A 469 -5.45 -4.98 0.85
CA VAL A 469 -6.41 -6.06 1.10
C VAL A 469 -5.68 -7.27 1.69
N TYR A 470 -4.55 -7.70 1.13
CA TYR A 470 -3.78 -8.82 1.69
C TYR A 470 -3.23 -8.53 3.09
N ARG A 471 -2.74 -7.32 3.38
CA ARG A 471 -2.34 -6.96 4.74
C ARG A 471 -3.51 -7.09 5.72
N ASN A 472 -4.67 -6.59 5.30
CA ASN A 472 -5.85 -6.54 6.13
C ASN A 472 -6.50 -7.90 6.34
N THR A 473 -6.58 -8.77 5.33
CA THR A 473 -7.26 -10.07 5.42
C THR A 473 -6.32 -11.23 5.79
N SER A 474 -5.05 -11.17 5.37
CA SER A 474 -4.11 -12.30 5.52
C SER A 474 -2.79 -11.95 6.21
N ASN A 475 -2.59 -10.67 6.55
CA ASN A 475 -1.28 -10.16 7.00
C ASN A 475 -0.18 -10.52 5.99
N HIS A 476 -0.48 -10.39 4.69
CA HIS A 476 0.35 -10.84 3.58
C HIS A 476 0.63 -12.36 3.54
N HIS A 477 -0.41 -13.17 3.80
CA HIS A 477 -0.36 -14.64 3.83
C HIS A 477 0.56 -15.22 4.90
N THR A 478 0.63 -14.56 6.05
CA THR A 478 1.40 -15.04 7.22
C THR A 478 0.51 -15.45 8.37
N ASN A 479 -0.72 -14.91 8.48
CA ASN A 479 -1.60 -15.18 9.60
C ASN A 479 -2.79 -16.07 9.20
N PHE A 480 -2.65 -17.37 9.48
CA PHE A 480 -3.67 -18.38 9.18
C PHE A 480 -5.03 -18.04 9.79
N LEU A 481 -5.08 -17.69 11.08
CA LEU A 481 -6.33 -17.38 11.78
C LEU A 481 -7.04 -16.16 11.18
N LYS A 482 -6.29 -15.15 10.73
CA LYS A 482 -6.86 -13.96 10.09
C LYS A 482 -7.56 -14.34 8.78
N ILE A 483 -6.91 -15.19 7.97
CA ILE A 483 -7.46 -15.69 6.71
C ILE A 483 -8.70 -16.55 6.97
N LEU A 484 -8.63 -17.47 7.93
CA LEU A 484 -9.75 -18.34 8.29
C LEU A 484 -10.97 -17.52 8.73
N ASN A 485 -10.78 -16.56 9.63
CA ASN A 485 -11.86 -15.68 10.08
C ASN A 485 -12.49 -14.88 8.92
N PHE A 486 -11.68 -14.37 7.99
CA PHE A 486 -12.19 -13.67 6.81
C PHE A 486 -12.95 -14.63 5.88
N THR A 487 -12.46 -15.85 5.70
CA THR A 487 -13.09 -16.88 4.89
C THR A 487 -14.47 -17.25 5.44
N ILE A 488 -14.56 -17.53 6.74
CA ILE A 488 -15.81 -17.84 7.43
C ILE A 488 -16.81 -16.67 7.31
N LEU A 489 -16.33 -15.43 7.41
CA LEU A 489 -17.17 -14.24 7.22
C LEU A 489 -17.79 -14.20 5.82
N MET A 490 -17.00 -14.48 4.77
CA MET A 490 -17.48 -14.47 3.38
C MET A 490 -18.47 -15.61 3.10
N ILE A 491 -18.22 -16.82 3.61
CA ILE A 491 -19.14 -17.96 3.50
C ILE A 491 -20.48 -17.61 4.19
N SER A 492 -20.40 -17.08 5.41
CA SER A 492 -21.58 -16.73 6.22
C SER A 492 -22.41 -15.63 5.56
N LEU A 493 -21.75 -14.61 5.00
CA LEU A 493 -22.41 -13.54 4.26
C LEU A 493 -23.13 -14.08 3.04
N TYR A 494 -22.48 -14.95 2.26
CA TYR A 494 -23.09 -15.52 1.06
C TYR A 494 -24.31 -16.39 1.39
N ALA A 495 -24.21 -17.25 2.42
CA ALA A 495 -25.33 -18.07 2.88
C ALA A 495 -26.50 -17.21 3.42
N PHE A 496 -26.20 -16.20 4.24
CA PHE A 496 -27.20 -15.27 4.77
C PHE A 496 -27.91 -14.51 3.64
N MET A 497 -27.17 -13.98 2.67
CA MET A 497 -27.75 -13.24 1.55
C MET A 497 -28.57 -14.15 0.62
N GLY A 498 -28.13 -15.38 0.39
CA GLY A 498 -28.90 -16.40 -0.32
C GLY A 498 -30.24 -16.69 0.36
N PHE A 499 -30.24 -16.84 1.69
CA PHE A 499 -31.46 -16.99 2.47
C PHE A 499 -32.37 -15.77 2.37
N VAL A 500 -31.82 -14.56 2.56
CA VAL A 500 -32.58 -13.30 2.43
C VAL A 500 -33.23 -13.21 1.05
N PHE A 501 -32.47 -13.38 -0.03
CA PHE A 501 -33.01 -13.32 -1.39
C PHE A 501 -34.13 -14.33 -1.63
N SER A 502 -33.97 -15.57 -1.15
CA SER A 502 -35.01 -16.60 -1.30
C SER A 502 -36.35 -16.22 -0.65
N LYS A 503 -36.33 -15.45 0.44
CA LYS A 503 -37.53 -15.01 1.15
C LYS A 503 -38.06 -13.66 0.66
N THR A 504 -37.17 -12.77 0.22
CA THR A 504 -37.55 -11.39 -0.14
C THR A 504 -37.94 -11.22 -1.60
N ILE A 505 -37.61 -12.15 -2.51
CA ILE A 505 -38.00 -12.02 -3.93
C ILE A 505 -39.53 -11.84 -4.08
N ASN A 506 -40.33 -12.56 -3.29
CA ASN A 506 -41.80 -12.40 -3.25
C ASN A 506 -42.22 -10.98 -2.87
N PHE A 507 -41.56 -10.43 -1.85
CA PHE A 507 -41.83 -9.08 -1.35
C PHE A 507 -41.36 -8.02 -2.35
N ILE A 508 -40.19 -8.19 -2.98
CA ILE A 508 -39.65 -7.29 -3.98
C ILE A 508 -40.55 -7.23 -5.22
N LEU A 509 -41.06 -8.38 -5.70
CA LEU A 509 -41.98 -8.43 -6.83
C LEU A 509 -43.34 -7.76 -6.56
N SER A 510 -43.71 -7.54 -5.28
CA SER A 510 -44.96 -6.89 -4.89
C SER A 510 -44.91 -5.35 -4.94
N PHE A 511 -43.72 -4.76 -4.96
CA PHE A 511 -43.59 -3.31 -5.03
C PHE A 511 -43.69 -2.81 -6.47
N ASN A 512 -44.40 -1.69 -6.64
CA ASN A 512 -44.35 -0.93 -7.88
C ASN A 512 -42.92 -0.41 -8.12
N SER A 513 -42.50 -0.28 -9.38
CA SER A 513 -41.16 0.16 -9.76
C SER A 513 -40.76 1.48 -9.08
N VAL A 514 -41.72 2.38 -8.86
CA VAL A 514 -41.53 3.68 -8.19
C VAL A 514 -41.17 3.56 -6.71
N SER A 515 -41.75 2.63 -5.95
CA SER A 515 -41.47 2.51 -4.50
C SER A 515 -40.11 1.84 -4.23
N ILE A 516 -39.69 0.91 -5.09
CA ILE A 516 -38.34 0.32 -5.05
C ILE A 516 -37.28 1.39 -5.35
N ILE A 517 -37.55 2.28 -6.33
CA ILE A 517 -36.70 3.42 -6.68
C ILE A 517 -36.52 4.34 -5.46
N ILE A 518 -37.59 4.68 -4.75
CA ILE A 518 -37.53 5.56 -3.56
C ILE A 518 -36.75 4.92 -2.41
N ALA A 519 -37.02 3.65 -2.08
CA ALA A 519 -36.28 2.92 -1.04
C ALA A 519 -34.78 2.82 -1.36
N SER A 520 -34.46 2.62 -2.64
CA SER A 520 -33.09 2.59 -3.18
C SER A 520 -32.36 3.92 -2.97
N TYR A 521 -33.02 5.07 -3.19
CA TYR A 521 -32.43 6.40 -2.91
C TYR A 521 -32.18 6.64 -1.42
N ILE A 522 -33.07 6.18 -0.54
CA ILE A 522 -32.90 6.31 0.92
C ILE A 522 -31.69 5.50 1.40
N ILE A 523 -31.54 4.26 0.92
CA ILE A 523 -30.40 3.40 1.26
C ILE A 523 -29.09 4.02 0.75
N LEU A 524 -29.07 4.54 -0.48
CA LEU A 524 -27.90 5.22 -1.05
C LEU A 524 -27.50 6.45 -0.23
N LEU A 525 -28.48 7.25 0.23
CA LEU A 525 -28.24 8.42 1.06
C LEU A 525 -27.66 8.05 2.43
N VAL A 526 -28.25 7.05 3.10
CA VAL A 526 -27.73 6.55 4.39
C VAL A 526 -26.32 6.00 4.22
N PHE A 527 -26.03 5.30 3.13
CA PHE A 527 -24.70 4.76 2.84
C PHE A 527 -23.66 5.86 2.53
N ALA A 528 -24.06 6.87 1.75
CA ALA A 528 -23.23 8.05 1.51
C ALA A 528 -22.90 8.77 2.83
N LEU A 529 -23.87 8.90 3.75
CA LEU A 529 -23.68 9.47 5.08
C LEU A 529 -22.76 8.61 5.96
N MET A 530 -22.90 7.28 5.93
CA MET A 530 -21.98 6.38 6.67
C MET A 530 -20.54 6.50 6.16
N LEU A 531 -20.33 6.63 4.85
CA LEU A 531 -19.00 6.76 4.26
C LEU A 531 -18.34 8.13 4.49
N VAL A 532 -19.12 9.20 4.68
CA VAL A 532 -18.61 10.51 5.12
C VAL A 532 -17.94 10.41 6.50
N ASN A 533 -18.42 9.54 7.39
CA ASN A 533 -17.80 9.32 8.70
C ASN A 533 -16.53 8.44 8.66
N VAL A 534 -16.31 7.67 7.59
CA VAL A 534 -15.08 6.86 7.40
C VAL A 534 -13.89 7.71 6.88
N LYS A 535 -14.11 9.02 6.66
CA LYS A 535 -13.14 9.99 6.10
C LYS A 535 -11.75 9.97 6.73
N LYS A 536 -11.58 9.53 7.99
CA LYS A 536 -10.27 9.56 8.66
C LYS A 536 -9.31 8.42 8.25
N GLN A 537 -9.74 7.39 7.49
CA GLN A 537 -8.92 6.21 7.18
C GLN A 537 -8.70 5.88 5.68
N LEU A 538 -9.50 6.40 4.74
CA LEU A 538 -9.50 5.95 3.32
C LEU A 538 -9.54 7.11 2.30
N TYR A 539 -8.76 8.17 2.56
CA TYR A 539 -8.92 9.52 1.99
C TYR A 539 -8.88 9.63 0.44
N GLN A 540 -8.37 8.64 -0.29
CA GLN A 540 -8.34 8.68 -1.78
C GLN A 540 -9.21 7.63 -2.47
N TYR A 541 -9.45 6.48 -1.83
CA TYR A 541 -10.08 5.31 -2.47
C TYR A 541 -11.60 5.30 -2.28
N GLY A 542 -12.09 5.86 -1.17
CA GLY A 542 -13.52 5.91 -0.88
C GLY A 542 -14.32 6.67 -1.93
N VAL A 543 -13.79 7.80 -2.42
CA VAL A 543 -14.53 8.67 -3.36
C VAL A 543 -14.73 8.02 -4.74
N ILE A 544 -13.72 7.30 -5.26
CA ILE A 544 -13.81 6.62 -6.56
C ILE A 544 -14.67 5.36 -6.46
N LEU A 545 -14.54 4.60 -5.37
CA LEU A 545 -15.39 3.44 -5.11
C LEU A 545 -16.87 3.85 -4.94
N ILE A 546 -17.12 4.97 -4.26
CA ILE A 546 -18.45 5.61 -4.18
C ILE A 546 -18.94 6.02 -5.56
N PHE A 547 -18.10 6.62 -6.40
CA PHE A 547 -18.50 7.05 -7.74
C PHE A 547 -18.83 5.86 -8.66
N MET A 548 -18.06 4.78 -8.57
CA MET A 548 -18.30 3.53 -9.29
C MET A 548 -19.57 2.81 -8.80
N LEU A 549 -19.79 2.77 -7.47
CA LEU A 549 -21.01 2.21 -6.87
C LEU A 549 -22.25 3.04 -7.22
N CYS A 550 -22.17 4.38 -7.13
CA CYS A 550 -23.24 5.28 -7.56
C CYS A 550 -23.52 5.15 -9.06
N GLY A 551 -22.48 4.97 -9.89
CA GLY A 551 -22.62 4.74 -11.34
C GLY A 551 -23.26 3.38 -11.68
N ALA A 552 -22.86 2.31 -10.99
CA ALA A 552 -23.49 0.99 -11.13
C ALA A 552 -24.94 1.00 -10.64
N PHE A 553 -25.22 1.76 -9.58
CA PHE A 553 -26.55 1.95 -9.04
C PHE A 553 -27.45 2.76 -9.99
N THR A 554 -26.96 3.84 -10.60
CA THR A 554 -27.74 4.59 -11.61
C THR A 554 -28.01 3.78 -12.87
N ILE A 555 -27.07 2.93 -13.30
CA ILE A 555 -27.29 2.00 -14.42
C ILE A 555 -28.33 0.93 -14.03
N SER A 556 -28.27 0.38 -12.82
CA SER A 556 -29.27 -0.54 -12.28
C SER A 556 -30.68 0.06 -12.22
N MET A 557 -30.78 1.38 -12.00
CA MET A 557 -32.04 2.12 -11.93
C MET A 557 -32.65 2.37 -13.32
N ILE A 558 -31.84 2.56 -14.36
CA ILE A 558 -32.30 2.68 -15.76
C ILE A 558 -32.79 1.33 -16.30
N LEU A 559 -32.23 0.22 -15.83
CA LEU A 559 -32.59 -1.13 -16.24
C LEU A 559 -33.86 -1.67 -15.55
N PHE A 560 -34.36 -1.04 -14.48
CA PHE A 560 -35.48 -1.57 -13.67
C PHE A 560 -36.89 -1.42 -14.32
N LEU A 561 -36.96 -1.15 -15.63
CA LEU A 561 -38.21 -1.13 -16.40
C LEU A 561 -38.68 -2.55 -16.80
N SER A 562 -37.90 -3.61 -16.55
CA SER A 562 -38.29 -5.01 -16.79
C SER A 562 -37.86 -5.97 -15.67
N SER A 563 -38.62 -7.05 -15.47
CA SER A 563 -38.37 -8.11 -14.47
C SER A 563 -37.06 -8.88 -14.68
N GLU A 564 -36.43 -8.74 -15.86
CA GLU A 564 -35.18 -9.40 -16.22
C GLU A 564 -33.97 -8.89 -15.41
N TYR A 565 -34.04 -7.69 -14.84
CA TYR A 565 -32.90 -7.04 -14.19
C TYR A 565 -32.85 -7.18 -12.66
N ILE A 566 -33.81 -7.86 -12.05
CA ILE A 566 -33.85 -8.10 -10.58
C ILE A 566 -32.59 -8.84 -10.11
N SER A 567 -32.06 -9.77 -10.92
CA SER A 567 -30.84 -10.52 -10.59
C SER A 567 -29.59 -9.62 -10.51
N ILE A 568 -29.53 -8.55 -11.30
CA ILE A 568 -28.44 -7.57 -11.27
C ILE A 568 -28.52 -6.73 -9.99
N PHE A 569 -29.73 -6.33 -9.60
CA PHE A 569 -29.96 -5.59 -8.36
C PHE A 569 -29.54 -6.40 -7.13
N CYS A 570 -29.95 -7.68 -7.03
CA CYS A 570 -29.51 -8.57 -5.96
C CYS A 570 -27.99 -8.75 -5.94
N PHE A 571 -27.35 -8.87 -7.12
CA PHE A 571 -25.89 -8.90 -7.22
C PHE A 571 -25.23 -7.64 -6.64
N LEU A 572 -25.75 -6.44 -6.94
CA LEU A 572 -25.23 -5.18 -6.42
C LEU A 572 -25.38 -5.06 -4.90
N ILE A 573 -26.53 -5.50 -4.35
CA ILE A 573 -26.71 -5.56 -2.89
C ILE A 573 -25.71 -6.52 -2.26
N TYR A 574 -25.50 -7.70 -2.86
CA TYR A 574 -24.52 -8.65 -2.36
C TYR A 574 -23.09 -8.08 -2.40
N PHE A 575 -22.69 -7.47 -3.51
CA PHE A 575 -21.39 -6.80 -3.65
C PHE A 575 -21.21 -5.70 -2.60
N LEU A 576 -22.25 -4.91 -2.34
CA LEU A 576 -22.25 -3.89 -1.28
C LEU A 576 -22.08 -4.53 0.11
N GLY A 577 -22.78 -5.64 0.37
CA GLY A 577 -22.63 -6.43 1.58
C GLY A 577 -21.18 -6.87 1.79
N VAL A 578 -20.52 -7.39 0.77
CA VAL A 578 -19.10 -7.80 0.83
C VAL A 578 -18.21 -6.63 1.26
N LEU A 579 -18.42 -5.44 0.69
CA LEU A 579 -17.65 -4.24 1.04
C LEU A 579 -17.89 -3.81 2.50
N ILE A 580 -19.14 -3.81 2.96
CA ILE A 580 -19.49 -3.47 4.35
C ILE A 580 -18.85 -4.45 5.33
N PHE A 581 -18.96 -5.75 5.07
CA PHE A 581 -18.39 -6.78 5.92
C PHE A 581 -16.86 -6.77 5.90
N TYR A 582 -16.22 -6.40 4.78
CA TYR A 582 -14.80 -6.11 4.74
C TYR A 582 -14.43 -4.92 5.64
N LEU A 583 -15.18 -3.82 5.60
CA LEU A 583 -14.98 -2.66 6.51
C LEU A 583 -15.13 -3.05 7.99
N PHE A 584 -16.12 -3.89 8.29
CA PHE A 584 -16.31 -4.45 9.62
C PHE A 584 -15.16 -5.34 10.07
N PHE A 585 -14.60 -6.13 9.15
CA PHE A 585 -13.44 -6.98 9.42
C PHE A 585 -12.17 -6.18 9.76
N ILE A 586 -11.97 -5.02 9.13
CA ILE A 586 -10.80 -4.16 9.38
C ILE A 586 -11.00 -3.16 10.54
N CYS A 587 -12.20 -3.11 11.12
CA CYS A 587 -12.50 -2.23 12.24
C CYS A 587 -11.56 -2.49 13.42
N LYS A 588 -11.11 -1.45 14.12
CA LYS A 588 -10.20 -1.56 15.28
C LYS A 588 -10.93 -1.71 16.62
N ILE A 589 -12.25 -1.54 16.64
CA ILE A 589 -13.06 -1.61 17.87
C ILE A 589 -13.26 -3.07 18.27
N LYS A 590 -12.58 -3.52 19.33
CA LYS A 590 -12.55 -4.93 19.77
C LYS A 590 -13.95 -5.55 19.95
N LEU A 591 -14.87 -4.83 20.59
CA LEU A 591 -16.26 -5.31 20.81
C LEU A 591 -16.99 -5.59 19.50
N PHE A 592 -16.85 -4.69 18.53
CA PHE A 592 -17.51 -4.82 17.24
C PHE A 592 -16.94 -5.98 16.42
N ILE A 593 -15.61 -6.14 16.42
CA ILE A 593 -14.94 -7.31 15.80
C ILE A 593 -15.46 -8.62 16.41
N PHE A 594 -15.59 -8.66 17.75
CA PHE A 594 -16.09 -9.82 18.45
C PHE A 594 -17.53 -10.17 18.03
N LEU A 595 -18.44 -9.19 18.03
CA LEU A 595 -19.84 -9.39 17.63
C LEU A 595 -19.96 -9.88 16.19
N VAL A 596 -19.28 -9.23 15.23
CA VAL A 596 -19.33 -9.61 13.81
C VAL A 596 -18.82 -11.03 13.61
N ARG A 597 -17.72 -11.40 14.27
CA ARG A 597 -17.19 -12.77 14.21
C ARG A 597 -18.16 -13.75 14.85
N PHE A 598 -18.67 -13.46 16.04
CA PHE A 598 -19.62 -14.33 16.74
C PHE A 598 -20.83 -14.68 15.86
N PHE A 599 -21.49 -13.67 15.28
CA PHE A 599 -22.62 -13.90 14.38
C PHE A 599 -22.21 -14.65 13.10
N ALA A 600 -21.04 -14.35 12.53
CA ALA A 600 -20.54 -15.09 11.38
C ALA A 600 -20.34 -16.58 11.71
N TYR A 601 -19.70 -16.91 12.84
CA TYR A 601 -19.53 -18.31 13.24
C TYR A 601 -20.87 -19.01 13.50
N MET A 602 -21.85 -18.34 14.10
CA MET A 602 -23.20 -18.91 14.28
C MET A 602 -23.88 -19.21 12.94
N ILE A 603 -23.83 -18.28 11.98
CA ILE A 603 -24.38 -18.47 10.63
C ILE A 603 -23.62 -19.58 9.89
N PHE A 604 -22.29 -19.64 10.03
CA PHE A 604 -21.47 -20.68 9.42
C PHE A 604 -21.83 -22.08 9.94
N ILE A 605 -21.99 -22.24 11.27
CA ILE A 605 -22.44 -23.50 11.88
C ILE A 605 -23.83 -23.88 11.36
N ALA A 606 -24.77 -22.93 11.34
CA ALA A 606 -26.10 -23.16 10.78
C ALA A 606 -26.05 -23.57 9.30
N THR A 607 -25.13 -22.99 8.52
CA THR A 607 -24.92 -23.31 7.10
C THR A 607 -24.40 -24.74 6.93
N ILE A 608 -23.42 -25.17 7.74
CA ILE A 608 -22.90 -26.55 7.72
C ILE A 608 -24.02 -27.56 7.97
N ILE A 609 -24.90 -27.28 8.94
CA ILE A 609 -25.98 -28.18 9.35
C ILE A 609 -27.11 -28.22 8.31
N THR A 610 -27.51 -27.05 7.79
CA THR A 610 -28.72 -26.95 6.96
C THR A 610 -28.45 -27.15 5.46
N LYS A 611 -27.43 -26.50 4.91
CA LYS A 611 -27.08 -26.54 3.48
C LYS A 611 -25.56 -26.38 3.29
N PRO A 612 -24.77 -27.46 3.45
CA PRO A 612 -23.30 -27.39 3.34
C PRO A 612 -22.82 -27.02 1.93
N GLN A 613 -23.69 -27.12 0.91
CA GLN A 613 -23.37 -26.76 -0.47
C GLN A 613 -22.93 -25.30 -0.64
N PHE A 614 -23.34 -24.38 0.26
CA PHE A 614 -22.90 -22.98 0.25
C PHE A 614 -21.39 -22.82 0.49
N ILE A 615 -20.72 -23.81 1.08
CA ILE A 615 -19.27 -23.75 1.35
C ILE A 615 -18.46 -23.98 0.06
N ASN A 616 -19.01 -24.71 -0.90
CA ASN A 616 -18.33 -24.98 -2.16
C ASN A 616 -18.42 -23.73 -3.07
N PRO A 617 -17.28 -23.17 -3.51
CA PRO A 617 -17.26 -21.95 -4.33
C PRO A 617 -18.03 -22.11 -5.65
N PHE A 618 -18.17 -23.31 -6.17
CA PHE A 618 -18.65 -23.56 -7.53
C PHE A 618 -20.09 -24.07 -7.62
N THR A 619 -20.70 -24.49 -6.49
CA THR A 619 -22.05 -25.07 -6.52
C THR A 619 -23.06 -24.09 -7.09
N GLY A 620 -23.04 -22.81 -6.70
CA GLY A 620 -24.01 -21.87 -7.24
C GLY A 620 -23.79 -21.46 -8.69
N VAL A 621 -22.61 -21.70 -9.27
CA VAL A 621 -22.32 -21.44 -10.69
C VAL A 621 -22.78 -22.61 -11.56
N PHE A 622 -22.46 -23.85 -11.18
CA PHE A 622 -22.70 -25.05 -12.01
C PHE A 622 -23.89 -25.91 -11.57
N SER A 623 -24.44 -25.69 -10.38
CA SER A 623 -25.54 -26.47 -9.80
C SER A 623 -26.39 -25.60 -8.87
N SER A 624 -26.88 -24.47 -9.40
CA SER A 624 -27.68 -23.49 -8.66
C SER A 624 -28.96 -24.09 -8.08
N ASP A 625 -29.54 -25.06 -8.78
CA ASP A 625 -30.69 -25.89 -8.38
C ASP A 625 -30.47 -26.59 -7.02
N LYS A 626 -29.22 -26.87 -6.64
CA LYS A 626 -28.91 -27.49 -5.33
C LYS A 626 -28.95 -26.49 -4.17
N LEU A 627 -28.88 -25.18 -4.43
CA LEU A 627 -28.82 -24.15 -3.39
C LEU A 627 -30.19 -23.64 -2.95
N TYR A 628 -31.21 -23.75 -3.80
CA TYR A 628 -32.59 -23.35 -3.49
C TYR A 628 -33.57 -24.48 -3.82
N GLU A 629 -34.75 -24.43 -3.23
CA GLU A 629 -35.82 -25.38 -3.52
C GLU A 629 -36.75 -24.73 -4.55
N SER A 630 -36.99 -25.39 -5.68
CA SER A 630 -37.86 -24.89 -6.75
C SER A 630 -39.30 -24.79 -6.25
N GLN A 631 -39.84 -23.57 -6.20
CA GLN A 631 -41.24 -23.38 -5.85
C GLN A 631 -42.16 -23.93 -6.94
N PHE A 632 -41.69 -23.96 -8.20
CA PHE A 632 -42.40 -24.59 -9.31
C PHE A 632 -42.55 -26.09 -9.11
N GLU A 633 -41.47 -26.80 -8.76
CA GLU A 633 -41.53 -28.25 -8.50
C GLU A 633 -42.46 -28.59 -7.34
N LYS A 634 -42.45 -27.77 -6.28
CA LYS A 634 -43.39 -27.93 -5.16
C LYS A 634 -44.83 -27.72 -5.60
N SER A 635 -45.11 -26.62 -6.30
CA SER A 635 -46.46 -26.31 -6.78
C SER A 635 -46.96 -27.30 -7.82
N LEU A 636 -46.06 -27.88 -8.63
CA LEU A 636 -46.35 -28.96 -9.57
C LEU A 636 -46.74 -30.26 -8.84
N ASN A 637 -46.16 -30.52 -7.67
CA ASN A 637 -46.51 -31.67 -6.84
C ASN A 637 -47.87 -31.52 -6.13
N ASP A 638 -48.31 -30.28 -5.90
CA ASP A 638 -49.61 -29.96 -5.30
C ASP A 638 -50.78 -29.97 -6.32
N LEU A 639 -50.49 -30.16 -7.61
CA LEU A 639 -51.51 -30.29 -8.66
C LEU A 639 -52.12 -31.70 -8.70
N ASN A 640 -53.40 -31.76 -9.07
CA ASN A 640 -54.09 -33.03 -9.32
C ASN A 640 -53.48 -33.74 -10.55
N ALA A 641 -53.52 -35.08 -10.56
CA ALA A 641 -52.90 -35.88 -11.63
C ALA A 641 -53.40 -35.53 -13.05
N SER A 642 -54.68 -35.21 -13.20
CA SER A 642 -55.27 -34.77 -14.48
C SER A 642 -54.71 -33.43 -14.95
N ALA A 643 -54.48 -32.48 -14.04
CA ALA A 643 -53.91 -31.18 -14.36
C ALA A 643 -52.44 -31.29 -14.82
N ILE A 644 -51.68 -32.23 -14.24
CA ILE A 644 -50.30 -32.50 -14.62
C ILE A 644 -50.23 -33.10 -16.03
N VAL A 645 -51.09 -34.08 -16.34
CA VAL A 645 -51.13 -34.69 -17.68
C VAL A 645 -51.55 -33.68 -18.75
N ASN A 646 -52.55 -32.85 -18.47
CA ASN A 646 -52.96 -31.77 -19.38
C ASN A 646 -51.86 -30.73 -19.59
N LEU A 647 -51.09 -30.39 -18.55
CA LEU A 647 -49.96 -29.46 -18.68
C LEU A 647 -48.82 -30.06 -19.53
N ALA A 648 -48.59 -31.37 -19.41
CA ALA A 648 -47.62 -32.08 -20.24
C ALA A 648 -48.05 -32.18 -21.71
N SER A 649 -49.34 -32.40 -22.00
CA SER A 649 -49.86 -32.46 -23.37
C SER A 649 -49.80 -31.10 -24.07
N ILE A 650 -50.10 -30.02 -23.34
CA ILE A 650 -49.97 -28.63 -23.82
C ILE A 650 -48.52 -28.33 -24.22
N LEU A 651 -47.53 -28.80 -23.44
CA LEU A 651 -46.11 -28.66 -23.76
C LEU A 651 -45.67 -29.48 -24.98
N GLN A 652 -46.42 -30.51 -25.36
CA GLN A 652 -46.22 -31.32 -26.56
C GLN A 652 -47.03 -30.82 -27.77
N ASN A 653 -47.65 -29.63 -27.68
CA ASN A 653 -48.57 -29.06 -28.68
C ASN A 653 -49.84 -29.89 -28.95
N ASP A 654 -50.25 -30.74 -28.00
CA ASP A 654 -51.53 -31.44 -28.06
C ASP A 654 -52.59 -30.71 -27.23
N PHE A 655 -53.46 -29.98 -27.93
CA PHE A 655 -54.52 -29.15 -27.35
C PHE A 655 -55.89 -29.84 -27.36
N ASN A 656 -55.97 -31.13 -27.70
CA ASN A 656 -57.20 -31.93 -27.55
C ASN A 656 -57.40 -32.32 -26.07
N LEU A 657 -57.75 -31.34 -25.25
CA LEU A 657 -57.90 -31.47 -23.79
C LEU A 657 -59.25 -32.08 -23.41
N HIS A 658 -59.51 -33.33 -23.84
CA HIS A 658 -60.65 -34.09 -23.34
C HIS A 658 -60.28 -34.74 -22.01
N LEU A 659 -60.94 -34.31 -20.94
CA LEU A 659 -60.92 -34.92 -19.61
C LEU A 659 -61.02 -36.44 -19.72
N LYS A 660 -59.90 -37.11 -19.43
CA LYS A 660 -59.88 -38.54 -19.13
C LYS A 660 -59.65 -38.67 -17.63
N ASP A 661 -60.74 -38.96 -16.92
CA ASP A 661 -60.68 -39.66 -15.63
C ASP A 661 -60.14 -41.07 -15.87
N GLN A 662 -58.87 -41.17 -16.26
CA GLN A 662 -58.13 -42.42 -16.37
C GLN A 662 -57.35 -42.65 -15.09
N ASN A 663 -57.25 -43.91 -14.68
CA ASN A 663 -56.30 -44.36 -13.66
C ASN A 663 -54.87 -44.15 -14.17
N ILE A 664 -54.37 -42.91 -14.07
CA ILE A 664 -53.01 -42.53 -14.46
C ILE A 664 -52.05 -43.30 -13.56
N SER A 665 -51.17 -44.12 -14.15
CA SER A 665 -50.19 -44.86 -13.38
C SER A 665 -49.15 -43.91 -12.76
N PHE A 666 -48.57 -44.30 -11.63
CA PHE A 666 -47.51 -43.52 -10.97
C PHE A 666 -46.32 -43.25 -11.91
N THR A 667 -46.01 -44.20 -12.80
CA THR A 667 -44.92 -44.09 -13.78
C THR A 667 -45.22 -43.05 -14.87
N GLU A 668 -46.46 -43.01 -15.38
CA GLU A 668 -46.90 -42.01 -16.36
C GLU A 668 -46.93 -40.60 -15.73
N LEU A 669 -47.41 -40.49 -14.49
CA LEU A 669 -47.43 -39.22 -13.77
C LEU A 669 -46.02 -38.65 -13.54
N ASN A 670 -45.06 -39.49 -13.13
CA ASN A 670 -43.68 -39.06 -12.94
C ASN A 670 -42.99 -38.69 -14.25
N SER A 671 -43.30 -39.40 -15.34
CA SER A 671 -42.80 -39.07 -16.69
C SER A 671 -43.34 -37.72 -17.16
N ALA A 672 -44.62 -37.45 -16.92
CA ALA A 672 -45.25 -36.16 -17.21
C ALA A 672 -44.61 -35.01 -16.40
N LYS A 673 -44.40 -35.21 -15.10
CA LYS A 673 -43.70 -34.23 -14.23
C LYS A 673 -42.29 -33.93 -14.73
N ALA A 674 -41.51 -34.95 -15.08
CA ALA A 674 -40.15 -34.77 -15.61
C ALA A 674 -40.14 -33.98 -16.92
N LEU A 675 -41.08 -34.25 -17.82
CA LEU A 675 -41.23 -33.54 -19.09
C LEU A 675 -41.60 -32.06 -18.88
N ILE A 676 -42.49 -31.78 -17.91
CA ILE A 676 -42.88 -30.41 -17.54
C ILE A 676 -41.69 -29.65 -16.97
N ILE A 677 -40.92 -30.25 -16.06
CA ILE A 677 -39.73 -29.61 -15.46
C ILE A 677 -38.70 -29.28 -16.54
N ALA A 678 -38.44 -30.20 -17.47
CA ALA A 678 -37.49 -30.00 -18.56
C ALA A 678 -37.91 -28.88 -19.55
N ASN A 679 -39.22 -28.68 -19.75
CA ASN A 679 -39.76 -27.75 -20.74
C ASN A 679 -40.54 -26.55 -20.13
N LYS A 680 -40.40 -26.29 -18.82
CA LYS A 680 -41.16 -25.25 -18.10
C LYS A 680 -41.06 -23.86 -18.72
N GLU A 681 -39.96 -23.53 -19.39
CA GLU A 681 -39.79 -22.24 -20.08
C GLU A 681 -40.68 -22.08 -21.32
N ASN A 682 -41.12 -23.17 -21.95
CA ASN A 682 -42.01 -23.11 -23.10
C ASN A 682 -43.42 -22.66 -22.70
N LEU A 683 -43.82 -22.85 -21.44
CA LEU A 683 -45.06 -22.30 -20.89
C LEU A 683 -45.09 -20.76 -20.94
N LEU A 684 -43.92 -20.10 -20.85
CA LEU A 684 -43.80 -18.65 -20.97
C LEU A 684 -43.89 -18.14 -22.42
N LYS A 685 -43.80 -19.03 -23.41
CA LYS A 685 -43.69 -18.71 -24.85
C LYS A 685 -44.93 -19.09 -25.68
N LEU A 686 -46.01 -19.55 -25.03
CA LEU A 686 -47.26 -19.88 -25.69
C LEU A 686 -47.88 -18.65 -26.36
N ASN A 687 -48.43 -18.81 -27.58
CA ASN A 687 -49.14 -17.75 -28.28
C ASN A 687 -50.51 -17.44 -27.61
N ASP A 688 -51.10 -16.28 -27.92
CA ASP A 688 -52.32 -15.80 -27.24
C ASP A 688 -53.52 -16.76 -27.38
N ALA A 689 -53.64 -17.47 -28.50
CA ALA A 689 -54.70 -18.45 -28.72
C ALA A 689 -54.56 -19.67 -27.79
N ASN A 690 -53.35 -20.23 -27.70
CA ASN A 690 -53.05 -21.38 -26.85
C ASN A 690 -53.05 -21.01 -25.37
N LEU A 691 -52.70 -19.76 -25.03
CA LEU A 691 -52.78 -19.20 -23.69
C LEU A 691 -54.22 -19.20 -23.17
N ASN A 692 -55.19 -18.86 -24.03
CA ASN A 692 -56.61 -18.83 -23.67
C ASN A 692 -57.17 -20.25 -23.44
N ILE A 693 -56.84 -21.21 -24.31
CA ILE A 693 -57.21 -22.63 -24.13
C ILE A 693 -56.63 -23.20 -22.83
N THR A 694 -55.38 -22.84 -22.52
CA THR A 694 -54.70 -23.29 -21.29
C THR A 694 -55.32 -22.67 -20.03
N LYS A 695 -55.69 -21.38 -20.09
CA LYS A 695 -56.39 -20.68 -19.00
C LYS A 695 -57.81 -21.22 -18.78
N GLU A 696 -58.48 -21.68 -19.83
CA GLU A 696 -59.81 -22.30 -19.74
C GLU A 696 -59.77 -23.65 -19.02
N VAL A 697 -58.70 -24.44 -19.23
CA VAL A 697 -58.56 -25.79 -18.62
C VAL A 697 -57.92 -25.79 -17.23
N LEU A 698 -56.96 -24.90 -16.97
CA LEU A 698 -56.24 -24.84 -15.68
C LEU A 698 -56.65 -23.66 -14.79
N GLY A 699 -57.47 -22.74 -15.28
CA GLY A 699 -58.00 -21.61 -14.51
C GLY A 699 -56.91 -20.66 -13.97
N GLU A 700 -57.20 -20.03 -12.82
CA GLU A 700 -56.27 -19.10 -12.15
C GLU A 700 -54.93 -19.75 -11.75
N LYS A 701 -54.91 -21.07 -11.53
CA LYS A 701 -53.70 -21.83 -11.16
C LYS A 701 -52.62 -21.75 -12.24
N TYR A 702 -52.97 -21.64 -13.52
CA TYR A 702 -51.98 -21.49 -14.58
C TYR A 702 -51.24 -20.14 -14.51
N THR A 703 -51.95 -19.07 -14.17
CA THR A 703 -51.36 -17.74 -13.99
C THR A 703 -50.44 -17.70 -12.77
N GLU A 704 -50.78 -18.45 -11.73
CA GLU A 704 -49.95 -18.65 -10.54
C GLU A 704 -48.66 -19.42 -10.88
N LEU A 705 -48.77 -20.53 -11.62
CA LEU A 705 -47.62 -21.31 -12.10
C LEU A 705 -46.66 -20.48 -12.97
N LEU A 706 -47.18 -19.66 -13.89
CA LEU A 706 -46.35 -18.76 -14.71
C LEU A 706 -45.57 -17.74 -13.86
N LYS A 707 -46.20 -17.18 -12.81
CA LYS A 707 -45.51 -16.28 -11.87
C LYS A 707 -44.40 -17.02 -11.12
N ILE A 708 -44.68 -18.25 -10.67
CA ILE A 708 -43.72 -19.10 -9.96
C ILE A 708 -42.53 -19.51 -10.86
N ILE A 709 -42.76 -19.82 -12.14
CA ILE A 709 -41.68 -20.13 -13.09
C ILE A 709 -40.76 -18.92 -13.28
N ASN A 710 -41.34 -17.73 -13.48
CA ASN A 710 -40.56 -16.49 -13.59
C ASN A 710 -39.76 -16.20 -12.31
N GLN A 711 -40.35 -16.47 -11.14
CA GLN A 711 -39.69 -16.31 -9.86
C GLN A 711 -38.50 -17.28 -9.69
N ASP A 712 -38.69 -18.56 -9.98
CA ASP A 712 -37.62 -19.56 -9.90
C ASP A 712 -36.48 -19.18 -10.86
N LYS A 713 -36.80 -18.69 -12.06
CA LYS A 713 -35.82 -18.19 -13.04
C LYS A 713 -35.02 -16.99 -12.51
N ILE A 714 -35.69 -16.01 -11.88
CA ILE A 714 -35.01 -14.86 -11.25
C ILE A 714 -34.11 -15.32 -10.10
N THR A 715 -34.59 -16.27 -9.28
CA THR A 715 -33.82 -16.82 -8.15
C THR A 715 -32.58 -17.55 -8.64
N GLU A 716 -32.72 -18.39 -9.66
CA GLU A 716 -31.62 -19.12 -10.30
C GLU A 716 -30.56 -18.16 -10.86
N ASN A 717 -30.99 -17.15 -11.61
CA ASN A 717 -30.10 -16.14 -12.19
C ASN A 717 -29.40 -15.30 -11.11
N THR A 718 -30.09 -14.99 -10.01
CA THR A 718 -29.52 -14.28 -8.86
C THR A 718 -28.45 -15.11 -8.17
N ILE A 719 -28.70 -16.40 -7.96
CA ILE A 719 -27.72 -17.32 -7.38
C ILE A 719 -26.52 -17.42 -8.32
N LYS A 720 -26.71 -17.69 -9.61
CA LYS A 720 -25.62 -17.78 -10.58
C LYS A 720 -24.74 -16.53 -10.59
N SER A 721 -25.34 -15.34 -10.66
CA SER A 721 -24.60 -14.07 -10.73
C SER A 721 -23.81 -13.77 -9.45
N THR A 722 -24.42 -13.94 -8.27
CA THR A 722 -23.76 -13.73 -6.97
C THR A 722 -22.68 -14.77 -6.69
N SER A 723 -22.87 -16.00 -7.18
CA SER A 723 -21.91 -17.10 -7.03
C SER A 723 -20.58 -16.80 -7.71
N VAL A 724 -20.56 -16.17 -8.88
CA VAL A 724 -19.32 -15.83 -9.59
C VAL A 724 -18.39 -14.99 -8.71
N LEU A 725 -18.93 -13.94 -8.07
CA LEU A 725 -18.16 -13.09 -7.16
C LEU A 725 -17.71 -13.88 -5.92
N TYR A 726 -18.60 -14.69 -5.36
CA TYR A 726 -18.29 -15.56 -4.22
C TYR A 726 -17.16 -16.54 -4.55
N SER A 727 -17.19 -17.20 -5.72
CA SER A 727 -16.14 -18.12 -6.17
C SER A 727 -14.79 -17.42 -6.24
N ILE A 728 -14.72 -16.22 -6.82
CA ILE A 728 -13.48 -15.44 -6.92
C ILE A 728 -12.91 -15.13 -5.53
N ILE A 729 -13.75 -14.63 -4.62
CA ILE A 729 -13.33 -14.29 -3.26
C ILE A 729 -12.83 -15.54 -2.52
N LEU A 730 -13.57 -16.65 -2.59
CA LEU A 730 -13.22 -17.86 -1.88
C LEU A 730 -11.97 -18.52 -2.46
N LEU A 731 -11.75 -18.48 -3.78
CA LEU A 731 -10.52 -18.94 -4.41
C LEU A 731 -9.30 -18.14 -3.93
N LEU A 732 -9.41 -16.81 -3.80
CA LEU A 732 -8.34 -15.98 -3.23
C LEU A 732 -8.07 -16.32 -1.75
N CYS A 733 -9.11 -16.64 -0.99
CA CYS A 733 -8.99 -17.09 0.39
C CYS A 733 -8.28 -18.45 0.47
N ILE A 734 -8.70 -19.43 -0.34
CA ILE A 734 -8.08 -20.76 -0.42
C ILE A 734 -6.61 -20.66 -0.85
N PHE A 735 -6.32 -19.85 -1.88
CA PHE A 735 -4.94 -19.58 -2.30
C PHE A 735 -4.11 -19.01 -1.14
N SER A 736 -4.68 -18.08 -0.38
CA SER A 736 -4.02 -17.50 0.80
C SER A 736 -3.80 -18.55 1.91
N LEU A 737 -4.79 -19.40 2.18
CA LEU A 737 -4.66 -20.51 3.15
C LEU A 737 -3.58 -21.49 2.72
N GLN A 738 -3.57 -21.92 1.46
CA GLN A 738 -2.57 -22.83 0.91
C GLN A 738 -1.16 -22.24 0.99
N LYS A 739 -1.00 -20.97 0.62
CA LYS A 739 0.28 -20.26 0.71
C LYS A 739 0.77 -20.16 2.14
N THR A 740 -0.12 -19.91 3.10
CA THR A 740 0.22 -19.84 4.53
C THR A 740 0.55 -21.23 5.09
N ALA A 741 -0.21 -22.26 4.72
CA ALA A 741 0.00 -23.65 5.16
C ALA A 741 1.32 -24.23 4.65
N ARG A 742 1.67 -23.99 3.37
CA ARG A 742 2.97 -24.38 2.81
C ARG A 742 4.14 -23.69 3.51
N LYS A 743 3.96 -22.42 3.84
CA LYS A 743 4.96 -21.60 4.52
C LYS A 743 5.16 -21.99 5.99
N ASN A 744 4.11 -22.44 6.67
CA ASN A 744 4.16 -22.88 8.07
C ASN A 744 4.39 -24.39 8.23
N SER A 745 4.58 -25.12 7.12
CA SER A 745 4.92 -26.55 7.15
C SER A 745 6.37 -26.72 7.59
N ILE A 746 6.58 -27.44 8.69
CA ILE A 746 7.89 -27.89 9.17
C ILE A 746 8.50 -28.92 8.20
N VAL A 747 7.67 -29.55 7.36
CA VAL A 747 8.12 -30.49 6.33
C VAL A 747 8.56 -29.70 5.11
N PRO A 748 9.84 -29.79 4.69
CA PRO A 748 10.32 -29.12 3.49
C PRO A 748 9.58 -29.63 2.26
N SER A 749 9.30 -28.71 1.33
CA SER A 749 8.69 -29.01 0.03
C SER A 749 9.64 -29.72 -0.91
#